data_AF-A0A1G2WQ33-F1
#
_entry.id   AF-A0A1G2WQ33-F1
#
_cell.length_a   1.000
_cell.length_b   1.000
_cell.length_c   1.000
_cell.angle_alpha   90.00
_cell.angle_beta   90.00
_cell.angle_gamma   90.00
#
_symmetry.space_group_name_H-M   'P 1'
#
loop_
_entity.id
_entity.type
_entity.pdbx_description
1 polymer ?
#
loop_
_entity_poly.entity_id
_entity_poly.type
_entity_poly.pdbx_seq_one_letter_code
_entity_poly.pdbx_strand_id
1 'polypeptide(L)'
;MYLKTNKTFLNKNKFLLYYLGSLFSYLLALFSKEMAITFPILLIVFDIFYLPSGKPIQSLIKKIKGIYIGYFSVTGFYLFIQFVVFRHVYIRLDQTKQSLFVMIKVLASYIKLLLLPFNLNADYVIPPIATGSLSFIISILLVITVIIITIQLCKNNKQYGFFILWFFITLLPVSNIIPIGNIMAERYLYIPIMGFSVIIGILVQDFNLKKPLATICSAIVLIILGVMCINRNGIWRDELTLWYSTAMREPGSARAHHNIGVVHSAKGYYEYAEFEYKKTLEINPKDIEAHYNLGNAYERNGILDNAIKEYQEAIRYNPYYADAYNNLGSIYKKTQLLDKAIEYYKKAIQCNPFSPHYYNNLGLVYHEKKLYKEAVTEFARSLKINSEMPTTHNHLGNTYKEMGNIKDALTEYTTAIELDPSAADYHNNLGIVYTNIGQLEEAIKEFETAIRLDSKLANVHNNLGIAYAKKGNFDKAVDELNKAVALGYDNADVHNNLAGVYLTKGLTDNAIVELKLALKFNPKDSNTHCNLGNAYISKNLEDEAISEFKEAITHNPTDGEIYYYLGNAFYRKGQYNEAVHAMNQSVHYQIDNPLAHKMLGVIYANYLNNPSRAFFHLNETLRLDPQQPMAKEISEAIDKLKTIDK
;
A
#
# COMPACT_ATOMS: atom_id res chain seq x y z
N MET A 1 12.23 -46.80 30.12
CA MET A 1 11.18 -47.82 30.31
C MET A 1 11.66 -49.15 29.66
N TYR A 2 12.80 -49.69 30.10
CA TYR A 2 12.87 -50.79 31.07
C TYR A 2 11.95 -51.99 30.74
N LEU A 3 12.18 -52.66 29.60
CA LEU A 3 11.60 -53.98 29.29
C LEU A 3 12.45 -55.10 29.91
N LYS A 4 12.68 -55.00 31.22
CA LYS A 4 13.34 -56.06 31.99
C LYS A 4 12.72 -56.21 33.37
N THR A 5 11.40 -56.34 33.42
CA THR A 5 10.72 -56.98 34.55
C THR A 5 9.31 -57.38 34.15
N ASN A 6 9.03 -58.67 34.33
CA ASN A 6 7.72 -59.30 34.42
C ASN A 6 6.87 -59.43 33.14
N LYS A 7 6.64 -60.70 32.79
CA LYS A 7 5.50 -61.19 32.00
C LYS A 7 4.20 -60.71 32.63
N THR A 8 3.78 -59.49 32.34
CA THR A 8 2.39 -59.06 32.50
C THR A 8 1.91 -58.61 31.14
N PHE A 9 1.03 -59.43 30.55
CA PHE A 9 0.26 -59.13 29.36
C PHE A 9 -0.30 -57.71 29.47
N LEU A 10 0.25 -56.76 28.71
CA LEU A 10 -0.53 -55.59 28.32
C LEU A 10 -1.76 -56.14 27.60
N ASN A 11 -2.95 -55.91 28.16
CA ASN A 11 -4.21 -56.25 27.51
C ASN A 11 -4.16 -55.76 26.05
N LYS A 12 -4.51 -56.61 25.09
CA LYS A 12 -4.40 -56.33 23.64
C LYS A 12 -5.04 -54.98 23.27
N ASN A 13 -6.15 -54.62 23.95
CA ASN A 13 -6.82 -53.34 23.78
C ASN A 13 -5.98 -52.15 24.28
N LYS A 14 -5.30 -52.29 25.43
CA LYS A 14 -4.38 -51.26 25.95
C LYS A 14 -3.16 -51.11 25.05
N PHE A 15 -2.60 -52.21 24.55
CA PHE A 15 -1.49 -52.16 23.59
C PHE A 15 -1.89 -51.40 22.32
N LEU A 16 -3.04 -51.75 21.72
CA LEU A 16 -3.53 -51.08 20.52
C LEU A 16 -3.76 -49.58 20.77
N LEU A 17 -4.34 -49.22 21.91
CA LEU A 17 -4.54 -47.83 22.29
C LEU A 17 -3.22 -47.05 22.39
N TYR A 18 -2.22 -47.59 23.09
CA TYR A 18 -0.90 -46.94 23.19
C TYR A 18 -0.18 -46.88 21.85
N TYR A 19 -0.32 -47.90 21.00
CA TYR A 19 0.27 -47.93 19.68
C TYR A 19 -0.34 -46.86 18.76
N LEU A 20 -1.68 -46.79 18.68
CA LEU A 20 -2.38 -45.75 17.92
C LEU A 20 -2.07 -44.35 18.47
N GLY A 21 -2.04 -44.20 19.80
CA GLY A 21 -1.60 -42.97 20.44
C GLY A 21 -0.18 -42.57 20.03
N SER A 22 0.75 -43.52 19.99
CA SER A 22 2.13 -43.25 19.57
C SER A 22 2.26 -42.88 18.09
N LEU A 23 1.48 -43.50 17.21
CA LEU A 23 1.42 -43.13 15.79
C LEU A 23 0.83 -41.72 15.60
N PHE A 24 -0.21 -41.38 16.36
CA PHE A 24 -0.80 -40.05 16.32
C PHE A 24 0.16 -38.98 16.84
N SER A 25 0.83 -39.21 17.97
CA SER A 25 1.88 -38.32 18.47
C SER A 25 3.02 -38.16 17.47
N TYR A 26 3.38 -39.24 16.76
CA TYR A 26 4.38 -39.19 15.70
C TYR A 26 3.94 -38.33 14.52
N LEU A 27 2.68 -38.46 14.08
CA LEU A 27 2.10 -37.61 13.03
C LEU A 27 2.12 -36.13 13.44
N LEU A 28 1.71 -35.81 14.68
CA LEU A 28 1.79 -34.44 15.20
C LEU A 28 3.24 -33.92 15.25
N ALA A 29 4.19 -34.76 15.63
CA ALA A 29 5.60 -34.40 15.62
C ALA A 29 6.11 -34.05 14.21
N LEU A 30 5.69 -34.80 13.17
CA LEU A 30 6.04 -34.50 11.77
C LEU A 30 5.49 -33.16 11.28
N PHE A 31 4.27 -32.80 11.68
CA PHE A 31 3.70 -31.49 11.36
C PHE A 31 4.30 -30.34 12.20
N SER A 32 4.88 -30.64 13.35
CA SER A 32 5.57 -29.64 14.18
C SER A 32 7.01 -29.41 13.73
N LYS A 33 7.76 -30.49 13.45
CA LYS A 33 9.16 -30.45 13.08
C LYS A 33 9.53 -31.58 12.12
N GLU A 34 10.05 -31.22 10.95
CA GLU A 34 10.37 -32.17 9.87
C GLU A 34 11.40 -33.23 10.28
N MET A 35 12.32 -32.88 11.20
CA MET A 35 13.38 -33.79 11.68
C MET A 35 12.84 -35.06 12.37
N ALA A 36 11.58 -35.03 12.83
CA ALA A 36 10.91 -36.20 13.37
C ALA A 36 10.85 -37.36 12.36
N ILE A 37 10.97 -37.11 11.05
CA ILE A 37 10.98 -38.13 10.00
C ILE A 37 12.02 -39.23 10.21
N THR A 38 13.06 -38.97 10.99
CA THR A 38 14.14 -39.92 11.31
C THR A 38 13.75 -40.97 12.35
N PHE A 39 12.63 -40.81 13.04
CA PHE A 39 12.20 -41.68 14.14
C PHE A 39 12.08 -43.18 13.80
N PRO A 40 11.50 -43.61 12.66
CA PRO A 40 11.43 -45.03 12.30
C PRO A 40 12.81 -45.67 12.16
N ILE A 41 13.79 -44.91 11.64
CA ILE A 41 15.18 -45.34 11.50
C ILE A 41 15.82 -45.46 12.89
N LEU A 42 15.61 -44.49 13.78
CA LEU A 42 16.10 -44.55 15.17
C LEU A 42 15.57 -45.77 15.92
N LEU A 43 14.30 -46.15 15.71
CA LEU A 43 13.72 -47.36 16.31
C LEU A 43 14.44 -48.64 15.86
N ILE A 44 14.73 -48.76 14.56
CA ILE A 44 15.49 -49.90 14.01
C ILE A 44 16.89 -49.95 14.62
N VAL A 45 17.59 -48.82 14.68
CA VAL A 45 18.94 -48.73 15.24
C VAL A 45 18.94 -49.03 16.74
N PHE A 46 17.93 -48.56 17.48
CA PHE A 46 17.76 -48.92 18.88
C PHE A 46 17.69 -50.44 19.06
N ASP A 47 16.85 -51.11 18.28
CA ASP A 47 16.72 -52.56 18.38
C ASP A 47 18.02 -53.29 18.01
N ILE A 48 18.76 -52.85 16.99
CA ILE A 48 20.06 -53.46 16.63
C ILE A 48 21.03 -53.46 17.82
N PHE A 49 21.05 -52.39 18.62
CA PHE A 49 21.95 -52.27 19.77
C PHE A 49 21.49 -53.06 21.00
N TYR A 50 20.19 -53.25 21.20
CA TYR A 50 19.61 -53.83 22.42
C TYR A 50 18.90 -55.19 22.24
N LEU A 51 18.92 -55.80 21.06
CA LEU A 51 18.32 -57.12 20.81
C LEU A 51 19.07 -58.26 21.55
N PRO A 52 18.35 -59.26 22.11
CA PRO A 52 18.96 -60.42 22.74
C PRO A 52 19.75 -61.30 21.75
N SER A 53 20.86 -61.88 22.20
CA SER A 53 21.91 -62.54 21.42
C SER A 53 21.51 -63.77 20.57
N GLY A 54 20.27 -64.26 20.67
CA GLY A 54 19.87 -65.56 20.12
C GLY A 54 19.55 -65.58 18.62
N LYS A 55 18.83 -64.58 18.09
CA LYS A 55 18.44 -64.41 16.66
C LYS A 55 18.04 -62.95 16.33
N PRO A 56 18.98 -62.00 16.30
CA PRO A 56 18.67 -60.56 16.22
C PRO A 56 17.95 -60.16 14.92
N ILE A 57 18.38 -60.71 13.77
CA ILE A 57 17.85 -60.32 12.46
C ILE A 57 16.40 -60.76 12.27
N GLN A 58 16.03 -61.99 12.64
CA GLN A 58 14.64 -62.47 12.52
C GLN A 58 13.69 -61.71 13.44
N SER A 59 14.14 -61.37 14.66
CA SER A 59 13.37 -60.55 15.59
C SER A 59 13.12 -59.14 15.05
N LEU A 60 14.14 -58.53 14.43
CA LEU A 60 14.05 -57.23 13.80
C LEU A 60 13.06 -57.24 12.61
N ILE A 61 13.16 -58.23 11.72
CA ILE A 61 12.23 -58.38 10.58
C ILE A 61 10.78 -58.49 11.07
N LYS A 62 10.54 -59.24 12.16
CA LYS A 62 9.20 -59.37 12.76
C LYS A 62 8.67 -58.03 13.28
N LYS A 63 9.51 -57.21 13.89
CA LYS A 63 9.12 -55.88 14.37
C LYS A 63 8.92 -54.89 13.22
N ILE A 64 9.73 -54.96 12.17
CA ILE A 64 9.57 -54.15 10.96
C ILE A 64 8.22 -54.43 10.30
N LYS A 65 7.91 -55.71 10.05
CA LYS A 65 6.62 -56.14 9.48
C LYS A 65 5.43 -55.93 10.43
N GLY A 66 5.70 -55.74 11.72
CA GLY A 66 4.69 -55.57 12.76
C GLY A 66 4.51 -54.11 13.17
N ILE A 67 5.20 -53.69 14.22
CA ILE A 67 4.99 -52.38 14.86
C ILE A 67 5.54 -51.23 14.01
N TYR A 68 6.66 -51.42 13.30
CA TYR A 68 7.29 -50.29 12.58
C TYR A 68 6.61 -49.93 11.27
N ILE A 69 5.85 -50.85 10.66
CA ILE A 69 5.14 -50.56 9.41
C ILE A 69 4.14 -49.41 9.56
N GLY A 70 3.51 -49.26 10.73
CA GLY A 70 2.63 -48.11 10.99
C GLY A 70 3.39 -46.78 11.01
N TYR A 71 4.59 -46.75 11.59
CA TYR A 71 5.43 -45.54 11.56
C TYR A 71 5.88 -45.19 10.15
N PHE A 72 6.31 -46.17 9.35
CA PHE A 72 6.62 -45.94 7.93
C PHE A 72 5.40 -45.49 7.13
N SER A 73 4.20 -45.99 7.45
CA SER A 73 2.96 -45.56 6.81
C SER A 73 2.63 -44.11 7.13
N VAL A 74 2.79 -43.68 8.39
CA VAL A 74 2.64 -42.28 8.82
C VAL A 74 3.65 -41.37 8.12
N THR A 75 4.92 -41.79 8.02
CA THR A 75 5.93 -41.05 7.26
C THR A 75 5.55 -40.92 5.78
N GLY A 76 5.11 -42.01 5.14
CA GLY A 76 4.68 -42.01 3.74
C GLY A 76 3.48 -41.09 3.49
N PHE A 77 2.51 -41.09 4.41
CA PHE A 77 1.37 -40.18 4.37
C PHE A 77 1.79 -38.71 4.49
N TYR A 78 2.68 -38.38 5.42
CA TYR A 78 3.22 -37.03 5.57
C TYR A 78 3.95 -36.55 4.29
N LEU A 79 4.81 -37.40 3.72
CA LEU A 79 5.52 -37.08 2.49
C LEU A 79 4.56 -36.92 1.30
N PHE A 80 3.50 -37.73 1.21
CA PHE A 80 2.46 -37.57 0.21
C PHE A 80 1.79 -36.20 0.32
N ILE A 81 1.41 -35.77 1.52
CA ILE A 81 0.84 -34.43 1.75
C ILE A 81 1.84 -33.36 1.29
N GLN A 82 3.10 -33.44 1.71
CA GLN A 82 4.09 -32.41 1.38
C GLN A 82 4.36 -32.30 -0.12
N PHE A 83 4.56 -33.42 -0.81
CA PHE A 83 4.96 -33.39 -2.23
C PHE A 83 3.80 -33.32 -3.22
N VAL A 84 2.62 -33.82 -2.85
CA VAL A 84 1.45 -33.86 -3.76
C VAL A 84 0.49 -32.71 -3.47
N VAL A 85 0.18 -32.42 -2.20
CA VAL A 85 -0.78 -31.38 -1.83
C VAL A 85 -0.11 -30.00 -1.78
N PHE A 86 1.10 -29.89 -1.24
CA PHE A 86 1.83 -28.61 -1.10
C PHE A 86 2.85 -28.32 -2.22
N ARG A 87 2.65 -28.91 -3.41
CA ARG A 87 3.60 -28.92 -4.54
C ARG A 87 4.13 -27.53 -4.97
N HIS A 88 3.36 -26.46 -4.80
CA HIS A 88 3.76 -25.10 -5.20
C HIS A 88 4.81 -24.43 -4.29
N VAL A 89 4.96 -24.85 -3.03
CA VAL A 89 5.91 -24.23 -2.08
C VAL A 89 7.35 -24.72 -2.31
N TYR A 90 7.52 -25.96 -2.75
CA TYR A 90 8.85 -26.59 -2.87
C TYR A 90 9.60 -26.26 -4.17
N ILE A 91 8.91 -25.81 -5.23
CA ILE A 91 9.54 -25.48 -6.52
C ILE A 91 10.50 -24.27 -6.40
N ARG A 92 10.40 -23.46 -5.34
CA ARG A 92 11.31 -22.32 -5.06
C ARG A 92 12.62 -22.68 -4.35
N LEU A 93 12.81 -23.92 -3.89
CA LEU A 93 14.09 -24.33 -3.31
C LEU A 93 15.07 -24.62 -4.44
N ASP A 94 15.87 -23.62 -4.77
CA ASP A 94 16.92 -23.66 -5.77
C ASP A 94 17.75 -24.95 -5.61
N GLN A 95 17.69 -25.82 -6.61
CA GLN A 95 18.37 -27.11 -6.65
C GLN A 95 19.87 -26.86 -6.86
N THR A 96 20.55 -26.39 -5.84
CA THR A 96 22.01 -26.56 -5.78
C THR A 96 22.27 -28.04 -5.46
N LYS A 97 22.66 -28.80 -6.48
CA LYS A 97 23.37 -30.07 -6.30
C LYS A 97 24.64 -29.76 -5.51
N GLN A 98 24.58 -29.91 -4.20
CA GLN A 98 25.70 -29.63 -3.31
C GLN A 98 26.59 -30.85 -3.19
N SER A 99 27.90 -30.61 -3.12
CA SER A 99 28.88 -31.69 -3.01
C SER A 99 28.82 -32.31 -1.62
N LEU A 100 29.14 -33.62 -1.55
CA LEU A 100 29.37 -34.35 -0.29
C LEU A 100 30.32 -33.60 0.65
N PHE A 101 31.23 -32.79 0.11
CA PHE A 101 32.20 -32.01 0.87
C PHE A 101 31.57 -30.93 1.73
N VAL A 102 30.51 -30.27 1.23
CA VAL A 102 29.75 -29.28 2.01
C VAL A 102 29.07 -29.95 3.20
N MET A 103 28.51 -31.15 3.03
CA MET A 103 27.87 -31.92 4.11
C MET A 103 28.85 -32.27 5.23
N ILE A 104 30.09 -32.65 4.90
CA ILE A 104 31.13 -32.93 5.91
C ILE A 104 31.44 -31.69 6.75
N LYS A 105 31.52 -30.51 6.11
CA LYS A 105 31.75 -29.25 6.82
C LYS A 105 30.56 -28.85 7.69
N VAL A 106 29.33 -29.00 7.20
CA VAL A 106 28.10 -28.76 8.00
C VAL A 106 28.09 -29.63 9.26
N LEU A 107 28.39 -30.91 9.11
CA LEU A 107 28.41 -31.88 10.20
C LEU A 107 29.53 -31.59 11.21
N ALA A 108 30.72 -31.19 10.73
CA ALA A 108 31.80 -30.69 11.58
C ALA A 108 31.40 -29.41 12.34
N SER A 109 30.71 -28.48 11.67
CA SER A 109 30.19 -27.26 12.31
C SER A 109 29.15 -27.56 13.39
N TYR A 110 28.28 -28.55 13.19
CA TYR A 110 27.34 -28.98 14.22
C TYR A 110 28.02 -29.61 15.44
N ILE A 111 29.04 -30.44 15.22
CA ILE A 111 29.85 -31.00 16.30
C ILE A 111 30.53 -29.87 17.08
N LYS A 112 31.09 -28.88 16.37
CA LYS A 112 31.68 -27.69 16.99
C LYS A 112 30.66 -26.93 17.83
N LEU A 113 29.45 -26.67 17.32
CA LEU A 113 28.40 -25.95 18.04
C LEU A 113 27.92 -26.68 19.30
N LEU A 114 27.91 -28.02 19.29
CA LEU A 114 27.55 -28.80 20.49
C LEU A 114 28.60 -28.70 21.60
N LEU A 115 29.89 -28.69 21.23
CA LEU A 115 30.99 -28.60 22.17
C LEU A 115 31.23 -27.16 22.64
N LEU A 116 31.09 -26.20 21.72
CA LEU A 116 31.48 -24.81 21.86
C LEU A 116 30.39 -23.93 21.19
N PRO A 117 29.25 -23.66 21.87
CA PRO A 117 28.11 -22.92 21.33
C PRO A 117 28.39 -21.40 21.29
N PHE A 118 29.49 -21.01 20.67
CA PHE A 118 29.88 -19.61 20.45
C PHE A 118 29.49 -19.14 19.05
N ASN A 119 29.29 -17.83 18.91
CA ASN A 119 28.95 -17.18 17.63
C ASN A 119 27.72 -17.79 16.97
N LEU A 120 26.69 -18.03 17.78
CA LEU A 120 25.41 -18.51 17.30
C LEU A 120 24.81 -17.55 16.25
N ASN A 121 24.35 -18.01 15.10
CA ASN A 121 23.73 -17.20 14.08
C ASN A 121 22.35 -17.68 13.60
N ALA A 122 21.50 -16.74 13.21
CA ALA A 122 20.17 -17.05 12.67
C ALA A 122 20.26 -17.61 11.25
N ASP A 123 21.26 -17.15 10.49
CA ASP A 123 21.53 -17.56 9.12
C ASP A 123 23.02 -17.82 8.93
N TYR A 124 23.37 -18.99 8.39
CA TYR A 124 24.75 -19.43 8.19
C TYR A 124 25.06 -19.50 6.70
N VAL A 125 26.10 -18.79 6.27
CA VAL A 125 26.54 -18.81 4.88
C VAL A 125 27.68 -19.81 4.75
N ILE A 126 27.43 -20.90 4.02
CA ILE A 126 28.44 -21.93 3.79
C ILE A 126 29.01 -21.76 2.40
N PRO A 127 30.24 -21.25 2.25
CA PRO A 127 30.83 -21.08 0.94
C PRO A 127 31.08 -22.44 0.27
N PRO A 128 30.96 -22.53 -1.07
CA PRO A 128 31.34 -23.72 -1.81
C PRO A 128 32.81 -24.05 -1.52
N ILE A 129 33.10 -25.31 -1.23
CA ILE A 129 34.41 -25.75 -0.77
C ILE A 129 35.18 -26.38 -1.93
N ALA A 130 36.35 -25.85 -2.26
CA ALA A 130 37.31 -26.53 -3.12
C ALA A 130 37.97 -27.70 -2.39
N THR A 131 38.13 -28.83 -3.08
CA THR A 131 38.85 -30.01 -2.58
C THR A 131 40.28 -29.63 -2.18
N GLY A 132 40.66 -29.91 -0.93
CA GLY A 132 42.01 -29.65 -0.41
C GLY A 132 42.19 -28.37 0.41
N SER A 133 41.15 -27.55 0.61
CA SER A 133 41.25 -26.39 1.51
C SER A 133 41.53 -26.82 2.97
N LEU A 134 42.31 -26.03 3.71
CA LEU A 134 42.67 -26.34 5.10
C LEU A 134 41.44 -26.53 6.00
N SER A 135 40.42 -25.68 5.84
CA SER A 135 39.15 -25.78 6.58
C SER A 135 38.43 -27.12 6.32
N PHE A 136 38.50 -27.63 5.09
CA PHE A 136 37.92 -28.92 4.73
C PHE A 136 38.70 -30.09 5.33
N ILE A 137 40.03 -30.05 5.27
CA ILE A 137 40.90 -31.06 5.87
C ILE A 137 40.66 -31.14 7.38
N ILE A 138 40.57 -29.99 8.06
CA ILE A 138 40.25 -29.93 9.50
C ILE A 138 38.87 -30.55 9.78
N SER A 139 37.86 -30.27 8.93
CA SER A 139 36.52 -30.83 9.08
C SER A 139 36.52 -32.36 8.93
N ILE A 140 37.24 -32.90 7.95
CA ILE A 140 37.43 -34.36 7.80
C ILE A 140 38.11 -34.95 9.02
N LEU A 141 39.24 -34.37 9.45
CA LEU A 141 40.00 -34.87 10.59
C LEU A 141 39.14 -34.88 11.86
N LEU A 142 38.32 -33.85 12.07
CA LEU A 142 37.38 -33.81 13.19
C LEU A 142 36.37 -34.97 13.12
N VAL A 143 35.75 -35.18 11.96
CA VAL A 143 34.76 -36.26 11.78
C VAL A 143 35.40 -37.63 11.95
N ILE A 144 36.59 -37.86 11.36
CA ILE A 144 37.35 -39.12 11.54
C ILE A 144 37.71 -39.33 13.01
N THR A 145 38.15 -38.29 13.71
CA THR A 145 38.51 -38.37 15.14
C THR A 145 37.29 -38.76 15.97
N VAL A 146 36.14 -38.14 15.71
CA VAL A 146 34.87 -38.51 16.37
C VAL A 146 34.51 -39.96 16.08
N ILE A 147 34.66 -40.44 14.84
CA ILE A 147 34.40 -41.84 14.48
C ILE A 147 35.36 -42.80 15.22
N ILE A 148 36.66 -42.49 15.31
CA ILE A 148 37.64 -43.32 16.02
C ILE A 148 37.30 -43.40 17.52
N ILE A 149 37.03 -42.25 18.15
CA ILE A 149 36.61 -42.18 19.56
C ILE A 149 35.33 -42.99 19.77
N THR A 150 34.36 -42.86 18.86
CA THR A 150 33.10 -43.60 18.87
C THR A 150 33.33 -45.10 18.88
N ILE A 151 34.13 -45.62 17.95
CA ILE A 151 34.43 -47.04 17.83
C ILE A 151 35.08 -47.55 19.12
N GLN A 152 35.99 -46.78 19.70
CA GLN A 152 36.68 -47.16 20.93
C GLN A 152 35.74 -47.20 22.14
N LEU A 153 34.86 -46.20 22.29
CA LEU A 153 33.85 -46.17 23.35
C LEU A 153 32.80 -47.29 23.19
N CYS A 154 32.42 -47.61 21.96
CA CYS A 154 31.46 -48.69 21.66
C CYS A 154 31.94 -50.08 22.09
N LYS A 155 33.26 -50.31 22.12
CA LYS A 155 33.83 -51.58 22.61
C LYS A 155 33.50 -51.82 24.09
N ASN A 156 33.42 -50.75 24.87
CA ASN A 156 33.18 -50.82 26.31
C ASN A 156 31.69 -50.80 26.64
N ASN A 157 30.94 -49.88 26.02
CA ASN A 157 29.51 -49.74 26.26
C ASN A 157 28.76 -49.45 24.95
N LYS A 158 27.87 -50.38 24.58
CA LYS A 158 27.03 -50.27 23.37
C LYS A 158 26.16 -49.01 23.36
N GLN A 159 25.84 -48.43 24.51
CA GLN A 159 25.05 -47.21 24.62
C GLN A 159 25.71 -46.02 23.90
N TYR A 160 27.06 -45.92 23.91
CA TYR A 160 27.76 -44.87 23.17
C TYR A 160 27.45 -44.91 21.69
N GLY A 161 27.49 -46.10 21.08
CA GLY A 161 27.23 -46.25 19.64
C GLY A 161 25.82 -45.86 19.25
N PHE A 162 24.83 -46.23 20.08
CA PHE A 162 23.44 -45.85 19.83
C PHE A 162 23.24 -44.33 19.85
N PHE A 163 23.71 -43.63 20.88
CA PHE A 163 23.49 -42.18 21.01
C PHE A 163 24.36 -41.33 20.07
N ILE A 164 25.49 -41.87 19.61
CA ILE A 164 26.29 -41.22 18.55
C ILE A 164 25.60 -41.38 17.19
N LEU A 165 25.07 -42.57 16.88
CA LEU A 165 24.25 -42.75 15.69
C LEU A 165 22.96 -41.92 15.75
N TRP A 166 22.35 -41.75 16.93
CA TRP A 166 21.22 -40.83 17.12
C TRP A 166 21.53 -39.43 16.60
N PHE A 167 22.68 -38.87 16.98
CA PHE A 167 23.11 -37.54 16.52
C PHE A 167 23.20 -37.46 14.99
N PHE A 168 23.85 -38.43 14.33
CA PHE A 168 24.00 -38.40 12.87
C PHE A 168 22.69 -38.69 12.13
N ILE A 169 21.91 -39.68 12.59
CA ILE A 169 20.63 -40.06 11.97
C ILE A 169 19.65 -38.90 12.03
N THR A 170 19.59 -38.20 13.16
CA THR A 170 18.65 -37.09 13.33
C THR A 170 19.00 -35.89 12.45
N LEU A 171 20.27 -35.72 12.06
CA LEU A 171 20.72 -34.66 11.13
C LEU A 171 20.51 -34.99 9.63
N LEU A 172 20.18 -36.24 9.27
CA LEU A 172 20.00 -36.66 7.86
C LEU A 172 19.03 -35.81 7.04
N PRO A 173 17.88 -35.33 7.59
CA PRO A 173 16.95 -34.50 6.83
C PRO A 173 17.54 -33.14 6.46
N VAL A 174 18.50 -32.62 7.23
CA VAL A 174 19.13 -31.32 6.96
C VAL A 174 20.43 -31.49 6.17
N SER A 175 21.05 -32.68 6.20
CA SER A 175 22.22 -33.01 5.38
C SER A 175 21.89 -33.24 3.90
N ASN A 176 20.81 -32.65 3.38
CA ASN A 176 20.41 -32.64 1.98
C ASN A 176 20.16 -34.03 1.35
N ILE A 177 19.80 -35.03 2.17
CA ILE A 177 19.23 -36.30 1.69
C ILE A 177 17.73 -36.11 1.37
N ILE A 178 17.08 -35.18 2.08
CA ILE A 178 15.74 -34.64 1.78
C ILE A 178 15.89 -33.12 1.84
N PRO A 179 15.76 -32.36 0.74
CA PRO A 179 16.03 -30.92 0.77
C PRO A 179 14.98 -30.19 1.63
N ILE A 180 15.40 -29.71 2.80
CA ILE A 180 14.58 -28.93 3.73
C ILE A 180 15.32 -27.60 3.98
N GLY A 181 14.91 -26.54 3.27
CA GLY A 181 15.33 -25.16 3.57
C GLY A 181 16.84 -24.92 3.64
N ASN A 182 17.26 -24.06 4.58
CA ASN A 182 18.68 -23.75 4.83
C ASN A 182 19.47 -25.00 5.23
N ILE A 183 20.67 -25.16 4.67
CA ILE A 183 21.58 -26.31 4.88
C ILE A 183 22.08 -26.37 6.34
N MET A 184 22.14 -25.21 7.00
CA MET A 184 22.58 -25.13 8.38
C MET A 184 21.78 -24.07 9.13
N ALA A 185 21.28 -24.49 10.28
CA ALA A 185 20.71 -23.62 11.30
C ALA A 185 20.82 -24.31 12.66
N GLU A 186 21.00 -23.53 13.72
CA GLU A 186 21.06 -24.04 15.10
C GLU A 186 19.79 -24.74 15.53
N ARG A 187 18.64 -24.26 15.06
CA ARG A 187 17.32 -24.83 15.40
C ARG A 187 17.21 -26.32 15.05
N TYR A 188 18.10 -26.86 14.22
CA TYR A 188 18.14 -28.27 13.86
C TYR A 188 18.86 -29.15 14.90
N LEU A 189 19.62 -28.57 15.84
CA LEU A 189 20.31 -29.31 16.91
C LEU A 189 19.42 -29.78 18.06
N TYR A 190 18.15 -29.35 18.11
CA TYR A 190 17.25 -29.64 19.24
C TYR A 190 16.99 -31.15 19.51
N ILE A 191 16.96 -32.01 18.49
CA ILE A 191 16.91 -33.49 18.66
C ILE A 191 18.33 -34.09 18.75
N PRO A 192 19.29 -33.73 17.88
CA PRO A 192 20.66 -34.26 17.96
C PRO A 192 21.34 -34.05 19.32
N ILE A 193 21.09 -32.92 19.98
CA ILE A 193 21.69 -32.59 21.29
C ILE A 193 21.31 -33.59 22.38
N MET A 194 20.15 -34.25 22.29
CA MET A 194 19.74 -35.28 23.25
C MET A 194 20.74 -36.44 23.30
N GLY A 195 21.21 -36.92 22.14
CA GLY A 195 22.21 -37.98 22.07
C GLY A 195 23.52 -37.55 22.73
N PHE A 196 23.95 -36.32 22.44
CA PHE A 196 25.14 -35.72 23.03
C PHE A 196 25.04 -35.59 24.57
N SER A 197 23.92 -35.10 25.10
CA SER A 197 23.69 -34.98 26.55
C SER A 197 23.72 -36.34 27.26
N VAL A 198 23.14 -37.38 26.66
CA VAL A 198 23.17 -38.72 27.26
C VAL A 198 24.58 -39.30 27.27
N ILE A 199 25.37 -39.11 26.20
CA ILE A 199 26.77 -39.55 26.15
C ILE A 199 27.58 -38.93 27.29
N ILE A 200 27.43 -37.63 27.55
CA ILE A 200 28.10 -36.96 28.68
C ILE A 200 27.73 -37.63 30.01
N GLY A 201 26.45 -37.95 30.22
CA GLY A 201 26.00 -38.65 31.42
C GLY A 201 26.66 -40.02 31.61
N ILE A 202 26.78 -40.79 30.52
CA ILE A 202 27.44 -42.11 30.54
C ILE A 202 28.95 -41.94 30.82
N LEU A 203 29.62 -40.95 30.21
CA LEU A 203 31.04 -40.66 30.48
C LEU A 203 31.28 -40.36 31.96
N VAL A 204 30.42 -39.54 32.59
CA VAL A 204 30.52 -39.24 34.03
C VAL A 204 30.42 -40.51 34.88
N GLN A 205 29.54 -41.44 34.48
CA GLN A 205 29.36 -42.72 35.16
C GLN A 205 30.58 -43.65 34.96
N ASP A 206 31.07 -43.81 33.73
CA ASP A 206 32.12 -44.76 33.38
C ASP A 206 33.51 -44.31 33.89
N PHE A 207 33.80 -43.00 33.88
CA PHE A 207 35.09 -42.47 34.34
C PHE A 207 35.16 -42.25 35.86
N ASN A 208 34.12 -42.65 36.61
CA ASN A 208 34.05 -42.59 38.06
C ASN A 208 34.47 -41.23 38.66
N LEU A 209 34.17 -40.14 37.93
CA LEU A 209 34.40 -38.78 38.40
C LEU A 209 33.71 -38.61 39.76
N LYS A 210 34.41 -38.03 40.75
CA LYS A 210 33.84 -37.79 42.08
C LYS A 210 32.50 -37.08 41.91
N LYS A 211 31.40 -37.73 42.29
CA LYS A 211 30.03 -37.20 42.17
C LYS A 211 29.91 -35.72 42.56
N PRO A 212 30.45 -35.23 43.69
CA PRO A 212 30.37 -33.82 44.02
C PRO A 212 31.11 -32.91 43.03
N LEU A 213 32.29 -33.32 42.56
CA LEU A 213 33.06 -32.55 41.57
C LEU A 213 32.33 -32.50 40.22
N ALA A 214 31.81 -33.64 39.74
CA ALA A 214 31.03 -33.69 38.50
C ALA A 214 29.77 -32.83 38.60
N THR A 215 29.07 -32.84 39.74
CA THR A 215 27.91 -31.98 39.99
C THR A 215 28.27 -30.51 39.98
N ILE A 216 29.37 -30.11 40.66
CA ILE A 216 29.84 -28.72 40.68
C ILE A 216 30.23 -28.26 39.27
N CYS A 217 31.03 -29.04 38.54
CA CYS A 217 31.41 -28.71 37.16
C CYS A 217 30.18 -28.58 36.25
N SER A 218 29.22 -29.50 36.38
CA SER A 218 27.97 -29.44 35.59
C SER A 218 27.12 -28.22 35.95
N ALA A 219 27.03 -27.87 37.24
CA ALA A 219 26.32 -26.67 37.69
C ALA A 219 26.97 -25.39 37.15
N ILE A 220 28.30 -25.30 37.17
CA ILE A 220 29.04 -24.16 36.58
C ILE A 220 28.76 -24.05 35.08
N VAL A 221 28.84 -25.15 34.34
CA VAL A 221 28.53 -25.16 32.90
C VAL A 221 27.09 -24.73 32.64
N LEU A 222 26.11 -25.22 33.42
CA LEU A 222 24.71 -24.84 33.29
C LEU A 222 24.48 -23.35 33.61
N ILE A 223 25.16 -22.80 34.62
CA ILE A 223 25.10 -21.36 34.94
C ILE A 223 25.66 -20.55 33.77
N ILE A 224 26.82 -20.92 33.23
CA ILE A 224 27.44 -20.23 32.08
C ILE A 224 26.51 -20.28 30.87
N LEU A 225 26.00 -21.46 30.51
CA LEU A 225 25.06 -21.61 29.40
C LEU A 225 23.74 -20.86 29.64
N GLY A 226 23.27 -20.82 30.88
CA GLY A 226 22.09 -20.06 31.29
C GLY A 226 22.27 -18.56 31.09
N VAL A 227 23.40 -18.00 31.54
CA VAL A 227 23.75 -16.58 31.30
C VAL A 227 23.90 -16.29 29.81
N MET A 228 24.58 -17.17 29.07
CA MET A 228 24.71 -17.04 27.61
C MET A 228 23.34 -17.06 26.91
N CYS A 229 22.42 -17.91 27.37
CA CYS A 229 21.05 -17.98 26.86
C CYS A 229 20.28 -16.68 27.12
N ILE A 230 20.35 -16.15 28.34
CA ILE A 230 19.72 -14.86 28.70
C ILE A 230 20.26 -13.74 27.81
N ASN A 231 21.58 -13.66 27.64
CA ASN A 231 22.20 -12.66 26.75
C ASN A 231 21.77 -12.84 25.29
N ARG A 232 21.67 -14.10 24.82
CA ARG A 232 21.21 -14.41 23.46
C ARG A 232 19.77 -14.00 23.23
N ASN A 233 18.89 -14.12 24.23
CA ASN A 233 17.50 -13.67 24.11
C ASN A 233 17.39 -12.17 23.81
N GLY A 234 18.37 -11.36 24.22
CA GLY A 234 18.44 -9.94 23.84
C GLY A 234 18.56 -9.71 22.34
N ILE A 235 19.17 -10.64 21.59
CA ILE A 235 19.30 -10.55 20.13
C ILE A 235 17.95 -10.81 19.44
N TRP A 236 17.10 -11.65 20.04
CA TRP A 236 15.77 -11.99 19.53
C TRP A 236 14.69 -11.01 19.99
N ARG A 237 15.05 -9.90 20.64
CA ARG A 237 14.11 -8.91 21.16
C ARG A 237 13.29 -8.24 20.05
N ASP A 238 13.95 -7.90 18.95
CA ASP A 238 13.35 -7.25 17.80
C ASP A 238 14.05 -7.66 16.51
N GLU A 239 13.33 -7.52 15.40
CA GLU A 239 13.76 -7.98 14.09
C GLU A 239 15.05 -7.28 13.62
N LEU A 240 15.21 -5.98 13.90
CA LEU A 240 16.40 -5.24 13.54
C LEU A 240 17.64 -5.79 14.26
N THR A 241 17.55 -5.97 15.58
CA THR A 241 18.66 -6.48 16.39
C THR A 241 19.07 -7.90 15.96
N LEU A 242 18.09 -8.74 15.63
CA LEU A 242 18.32 -10.09 15.13
C LEU A 242 19.12 -10.08 13.83
N TRP A 243 18.65 -9.34 12.82
CA TRP A 243 19.29 -9.35 11.51
C TRP A 243 20.61 -8.57 11.50
N TYR A 244 20.72 -7.48 12.25
CA TYR A 244 21.98 -6.76 12.41
C TYR A 244 23.05 -7.63 13.08
N SER A 245 22.70 -8.33 14.17
CA SER A 245 23.61 -9.32 14.78
C SER A 245 23.96 -10.44 13.81
N THR A 246 23.07 -10.76 12.86
CA THR A 246 23.30 -11.81 11.86
C THR A 246 24.27 -11.35 10.79
N ALA A 247 24.07 -10.17 10.23
CA ALA A 247 24.97 -9.55 9.24
C ALA A 247 26.35 -9.26 9.82
N MET A 248 26.45 -8.85 11.10
CA MET A 248 27.75 -8.67 11.76
C MET A 248 28.56 -9.97 11.88
N ARG A 249 27.89 -11.10 12.08
CA ARG A 249 28.54 -12.41 12.22
C ARG A 249 28.79 -13.07 10.87
N GLU A 250 27.88 -12.87 9.92
CA GLU A 250 27.92 -13.41 8.56
C GLU A 250 27.62 -12.30 7.55
N PRO A 251 28.62 -11.45 7.21
CA PRO A 251 28.44 -10.34 6.26
C PRO A 251 28.05 -10.76 4.85
N GLY A 252 28.21 -12.05 4.52
CA GLY A 252 27.78 -12.63 3.24
C GLY A 252 26.31 -13.07 3.23
N SER A 253 25.52 -12.83 4.28
CA SER A 253 24.11 -13.23 4.31
C SER A 253 23.24 -12.21 3.58
N ALA A 254 22.91 -12.49 2.32
CA ALA A 254 21.96 -11.70 1.54
C ALA A 254 20.62 -11.56 2.29
N ARG A 255 20.15 -12.65 2.91
CA ARG A 255 18.92 -12.66 3.71
C ARG A 255 18.98 -11.70 4.89
N ALA A 256 20.10 -11.61 5.60
CA ALA A 256 20.22 -10.69 6.73
C ALA A 256 20.14 -9.24 6.24
N HIS A 257 20.94 -8.87 5.23
CA HIS A 257 20.91 -7.53 4.64
C HIS A 257 19.51 -7.16 4.11
N HIS A 258 18.85 -8.07 3.39
CA HIS A 258 17.50 -7.84 2.87
C HIS A 258 16.50 -7.51 3.97
N ASN A 259 16.48 -8.30 5.04
CA ASN A 259 15.55 -8.07 6.14
C ASN A 259 15.90 -6.82 6.96
N ILE A 260 17.18 -6.46 7.11
CA ILE A 260 17.56 -5.15 7.70
C ILE A 260 16.96 -4.03 6.84
N GLY A 261 17.07 -4.13 5.51
CA GLY A 261 16.48 -3.18 4.57
C GLY A 261 14.96 -3.07 4.71
N VAL A 262 14.25 -4.21 4.84
CA VAL A 262 12.79 -4.25 5.06
C VAL A 262 12.42 -3.52 6.36
N VAL A 263 13.15 -3.76 7.44
CA VAL A 263 12.88 -3.10 8.73
C VAL A 263 13.15 -1.59 8.66
N HIS A 264 14.20 -1.16 7.97
CA HIS A 264 14.44 0.28 7.75
C HIS A 264 13.36 0.92 6.88
N SER A 265 12.93 0.24 5.81
CA SER A 265 11.86 0.72 4.94
C SER A 265 10.54 0.87 5.69
N ALA A 266 10.19 -0.08 6.55
CA ALA A 266 9.00 0.00 7.41
C ALA A 266 9.05 1.18 8.41
N LYS A 267 10.25 1.61 8.82
CA LYS A 267 10.46 2.79 9.66
C LYS A 267 10.55 4.11 8.88
N GLY A 268 10.48 4.06 7.54
CA GLY A 268 10.64 5.23 6.68
C GLY A 268 12.09 5.68 6.46
N TYR A 269 13.07 4.88 6.89
CA TYR A 269 14.50 5.15 6.72
C TYR A 269 15.00 4.63 5.37
N TYR A 270 14.54 5.24 4.28
CA TYR A 270 14.72 4.72 2.92
C TYR A 270 16.18 4.69 2.46
N GLU A 271 17.03 5.61 2.93
CA GLU A 271 18.46 5.63 2.57
C GLU A 271 19.21 4.43 3.15
N TYR A 272 18.90 4.07 4.40
CA TYR A 272 19.45 2.87 5.03
C TYR A 272 18.90 1.60 4.38
N ALA A 273 17.62 1.60 4.02
CA ALA A 273 17.02 0.49 3.28
C ALA A 273 17.70 0.29 1.92
N GLU A 274 17.94 1.38 1.17
CA GLU A 274 18.63 1.35 -0.12
C GLU A 274 20.02 0.72 -0.01
N PHE A 275 20.81 1.13 1.00
CA PHE A 275 22.15 0.59 1.23
C PHE A 275 22.11 -0.94 1.44
N GLU A 276 21.18 -1.41 2.27
CA GLU A 276 21.06 -2.82 2.62
C GLU A 276 20.50 -3.68 1.47
N TYR A 277 19.58 -3.14 0.68
CA TYR A 277 19.13 -3.81 -0.55
C TYR A 277 20.24 -3.89 -1.60
N LYS A 278 21.06 -2.83 -1.76
CA LYS A 278 22.25 -2.88 -2.62
C LYS A 278 23.23 -3.96 -2.14
N LYS A 279 23.50 -4.06 -0.84
CA LYS A 279 24.32 -5.13 -0.27
C LYS A 279 23.75 -6.52 -0.55
N THR A 280 22.42 -6.66 -0.44
CA THR A 280 21.73 -7.89 -0.81
C THR A 280 21.98 -8.26 -2.27
N LEU A 281 21.88 -7.30 -3.19
CA LEU A 281 22.08 -7.50 -4.63
C LEU A 281 23.56 -7.69 -5.01
N GLU A 282 24.51 -7.13 -4.26
CA GLU A 282 25.94 -7.44 -4.40
C GLU A 282 26.22 -8.92 -4.09
N ILE A 283 25.52 -9.50 -3.11
CA ILE A 283 25.68 -10.89 -2.67
C ILE A 283 24.85 -11.84 -3.54
N ASN A 284 23.59 -11.49 -3.83
CA ASN A 284 22.63 -12.25 -4.61
C ASN A 284 21.99 -11.36 -5.71
N PRO A 285 22.63 -11.23 -6.89
CA PRO A 285 22.15 -10.34 -7.96
C PRO A 285 20.82 -10.74 -8.61
N LYS A 286 20.23 -11.89 -8.23
CA LYS A 286 18.97 -12.39 -8.80
C LYS A 286 17.81 -12.32 -7.80
N ASP A 287 18.01 -11.63 -6.69
CA ASP A 287 16.98 -11.49 -5.66
C ASP A 287 15.86 -10.56 -6.14
N ILE A 288 14.74 -11.18 -6.53
CA ILE A 288 13.56 -10.48 -7.08
C ILE A 288 12.97 -9.52 -6.05
N GLU A 289 12.88 -9.93 -4.78
CA GLU A 289 12.30 -9.12 -3.72
C GLU A 289 13.20 -7.95 -3.36
N ALA A 290 14.53 -8.13 -3.40
CA ALA A 290 15.46 -7.04 -3.18
C ALA A 290 15.41 -5.99 -4.31
N HIS A 291 15.35 -6.40 -5.59
CA HIS A 291 15.13 -5.48 -6.71
C HIS A 291 13.81 -4.72 -6.56
N TYR A 292 12.71 -5.41 -6.25
CA TYR A 292 11.41 -4.78 -6.02
C TYR A 292 11.43 -3.79 -4.86
N ASN A 293 12.00 -4.17 -3.71
CA ASN A 293 12.04 -3.30 -2.53
C ASN A 293 13.01 -2.13 -2.70
N LEU A 294 14.11 -2.30 -3.44
CA LEU A 294 14.98 -1.21 -3.85
C LEU A 294 14.25 -0.22 -4.77
N GLY A 295 13.44 -0.73 -5.70
CA GLY A 295 12.55 0.09 -6.52
C GLY A 295 11.54 0.90 -5.69
N ASN A 296 10.93 0.27 -4.69
CA ASN A 296 10.03 0.95 -3.75
C ASN A 296 10.75 2.07 -2.97
N ALA A 297 11.97 1.81 -2.50
CA ALA A 297 12.78 2.82 -1.80
C ALA A 297 13.10 4.02 -2.73
N TYR A 298 13.49 3.74 -3.99
CA TYR A 298 13.72 4.80 -4.97
C TYR A 298 12.47 5.62 -5.29
N GLU A 299 11.31 4.97 -5.44
CA GLU A 299 10.05 5.67 -5.70
C GLU A 299 9.68 6.61 -4.54
N ARG A 300 9.87 6.16 -3.29
CA ARG A 300 9.61 6.97 -2.09
C ARG A 300 10.55 8.17 -1.98
N ASN A 301 11.79 8.04 -2.45
CA ASN A 301 12.77 9.12 -2.54
C ASN A 301 12.61 10.00 -3.79
N GLY A 302 11.60 9.74 -4.64
CA GLY A 302 11.34 10.51 -5.87
C GLY A 302 12.29 10.22 -7.03
N ILE A 303 13.17 9.22 -6.91
CA ILE A 303 14.16 8.83 -7.93
C ILE A 303 13.51 7.83 -8.90
N LEU A 304 12.56 8.33 -9.71
CA LEU A 304 11.66 7.48 -10.50
C LEU A 304 12.38 6.62 -11.55
N ASP A 305 13.43 7.13 -12.19
CA ASP A 305 14.16 6.38 -13.23
C ASP A 305 14.85 5.13 -12.66
N ASN A 306 15.45 5.26 -11.48
CA ASN A 306 16.04 4.13 -10.78
C ASN A 306 14.96 3.14 -10.33
N ALA A 307 13.82 3.64 -9.82
CA ALA A 307 12.71 2.78 -9.44
C ALA A 307 12.21 1.92 -10.61
N ILE A 308 12.02 2.54 -11.79
CA ILE A 308 11.63 1.84 -13.02
C ILE A 308 12.63 0.75 -13.37
N LYS A 309 13.93 1.06 -13.34
CA LYS A 309 14.99 0.11 -13.66
C LYS A 309 14.95 -1.11 -12.74
N GLU A 310 14.84 -0.90 -11.43
CA GLU A 310 14.83 -2.00 -10.46
C GLU A 310 13.56 -2.84 -10.55
N TYR A 311 12.39 -2.23 -10.80
CA TYR A 311 11.16 -2.98 -11.08
C TYR A 311 11.26 -3.81 -12.37
N GLN A 312 11.92 -3.29 -13.41
CA GLN A 312 12.18 -4.03 -14.64
C GLN A 312 13.12 -5.22 -14.41
N GLU A 313 14.14 -5.08 -13.56
CA GLU A 313 15.02 -6.19 -13.18
C GLU A 313 14.25 -7.27 -12.38
N ALA A 314 13.38 -6.87 -11.45
CA ALA A 314 12.51 -7.81 -10.74
C ALA A 314 11.62 -8.61 -11.71
N ILE A 315 11.02 -7.93 -12.71
CA ILE A 315 10.22 -8.56 -13.77
C ILE A 315 11.08 -9.44 -14.68
N ARG A 316 12.31 -9.05 -14.98
CA ARG A 316 13.24 -9.84 -15.81
C ARG A 316 13.52 -11.19 -15.16
N TYR A 317 13.71 -11.22 -13.84
CA TYR A 317 13.95 -12.45 -13.10
C TYR A 317 12.66 -13.24 -12.80
N ASN A 318 11.53 -12.56 -12.64
CA ASN A 318 10.23 -13.19 -12.53
C ASN A 318 9.15 -12.44 -13.36
N PRO A 319 8.87 -12.91 -14.59
CA PRO A 319 7.88 -12.29 -15.46
C PRO A 319 6.43 -12.31 -14.94
N TYR A 320 6.14 -13.03 -13.85
CA TYR A 320 4.81 -13.09 -13.23
C TYR A 320 4.74 -12.28 -11.93
N TYR A 321 5.71 -11.40 -11.66
CA TYR A 321 5.74 -10.59 -10.45
C TYR A 321 4.80 -9.37 -10.55
N ALA A 322 3.52 -9.62 -10.23
CA ALA A 322 2.43 -8.67 -10.43
C ALA A 322 2.64 -7.29 -9.76
N ASP A 323 3.20 -7.26 -8.55
CA ASP A 323 3.39 -6.01 -7.80
C ASP A 323 4.37 -5.04 -8.49
N ALA A 324 5.42 -5.54 -9.15
CA ALA A 324 6.32 -4.68 -9.92
C ALA A 324 5.61 -4.06 -11.15
N TYR A 325 4.74 -4.82 -11.83
CA TYR A 325 3.92 -4.26 -12.90
C TYR A 325 2.96 -3.18 -12.38
N ASN A 326 2.32 -3.41 -11.23
CA ASN A 326 1.45 -2.41 -10.60
C ASN A 326 2.21 -1.12 -10.23
N ASN A 327 3.40 -1.23 -9.64
CA ASN A 327 4.18 -0.06 -9.24
C ASN A 327 4.74 0.70 -10.45
N LEU A 328 5.14 0.01 -11.52
CA LEU A 328 5.43 0.65 -12.81
C LEU A 328 4.21 1.41 -13.36
N GLY A 329 3.01 0.81 -13.28
CA GLY A 329 1.77 1.49 -13.65
C GLY A 329 1.53 2.77 -12.83
N SER A 330 1.80 2.72 -11.51
CA SER A 330 1.73 3.88 -10.61
C SER A 330 2.70 4.99 -11.01
N ILE A 331 3.95 4.66 -11.32
CA ILE A 331 4.94 5.63 -11.79
C ILE A 331 4.52 6.25 -13.14
N TYR A 332 4.04 5.45 -14.09
CA TYR A 332 3.57 5.98 -15.38
C TYR A 332 2.33 6.85 -15.24
N LYS A 333 1.44 6.54 -14.29
CA LYS A 333 0.31 7.39 -13.93
C LYS A 333 0.79 8.74 -13.38
N LYS A 334 1.70 8.73 -12.40
CA LYS A 334 2.27 9.95 -11.79
C LYS A 334 2.96 10.85 -12.82
N THR A 335 3.59 10.26 -13.84
CA THR A 335 4.27 10.98 -14.94
C THR A 335 3.34 11.32 -16.11
N GLN A 336 2.01 11.20 -15.95
CA GLN A 336 0.99 11.51 -16.96
C GLN A 336 1.07 10.68 -18.25
N LEU A 337 1.79 9.55 -18.23
CA LEU A 337 1.86 8.57 -19.31
C LEU A 337 0.75 7.52 -19.15
N LEU A 338 -0.50 7.97 -19.22
CA LEU A 338 -1.69 7.19 -18.85
C LEU A 338 -1.87 5.89 -19.67
N ASP A 339 -1.51 5.90 -20.96
CA ASP A 339 -1.61 4.69 -21.80
C ASP A 339 -0.64 3.59 -21.38
N LYS A 340 0.60 3.97 -21.01
CA LYS A 340 1.55 3.02 -20.43
C LYS A 340 1.05 2.52 -19.08
N ALA A 341 0.51 3.40 -18.24
CA ALA A 341 -0.05 2.99 -16.96
C ALA A 341 -1.14 1.90 -17.12
N ILE A 342 -2.05 2.08 -18.07
CA ILE A 342 -3.08 1.08 -18.42
C ILE A 342 -2.46 -0.26 -18.84
N GLU A 343 -1.44 -0.23 -19.71
CA GLU A 343 -0.74 -1.45 -20.15
C GLU A 343 -0.15 -2.22 -18.96
N TYR A 344 0.58 -1.53 -18.08
CA TYR A 344 1.24 -2.13 -16.94
C TYR A 344 0.25 -2.64 -15.89
N TYR A 345 -0.83 -1.91 -15.60
CA TYR A 345 -1.89 -2.41 -14.70
C TYR A 345 -2.59 -3.65 -15.27
N LYS A 346 -2.86 -3.70 -16.59
CA LYS A 346 -3.42 -4.89 -17.23
C LYS A 346 -2.47 -6.10 -17.11
N LYS A 347 -1.16 -5.90 -17.25
CA LYS A 347 -0.17 -6.98 -17.00
C LYS A 347 -0.17 -7.44 -15.54
N ALA A 348 -0.28 -6.53 -14.57
CA ALA A 348 -0.41 -6.90 -13.16
C ALA A 348 -1.65 -7.80 -12.91
N ILE A 349 -2.79 -7.43 -13.49
CA ILE A 349 -4.05 -8.21 -13.42
C ILE A 349 -3.90 -9.59 -14.09
N GLN A 350 -3.22 -9.66 -15.24
CA GLN A 350 -2.94 -10.93 -15.91
C GLN A 350 -2.06 -11.86 -15.05
N CYS A 351 -1.10 -11.30 -14.32
CA CYS A 351 -0.20 -12.06 -13.44
C CYS A 351 -0.90 -12.53 -12.16
N ASN A 352 -1.73 -11.68 -11.56
CA ASN A 352 -2.52 -12.01 -10.37
C ASN A 352 -3.92 -11.36 -10.45
N PRO A 353 -4.94 -12.12 -10.91
CA PRO A 353 -6.29 -11.57 -11.15
C PRO A 353 -7.13 -11.41 -9.89
N PHE A 354 -6.64 -11.82 -8.71
CA PHE A 354 -7.37 -11.80 -7.45
C PHE A 354 -6.97 -10.64 -6.53
N SER A 355 -6.14 -9.71 -6.99
CA SER A 355 -5.82 -8.50 -6.23
C SER A 355 -6.80 -7.37 -6.58
N PRO A 356 -7.64 -6.91 -5.62
CA PRO A 356 -8.61 -5.85 -5.90
C PRO A 356 -7.93 -4.50 -6.18
N HIS A 357 -6.74 -4.25 -5.61
CA HIS A 357 -6.00 -3.00 -5.76
C HIS A 357 -5.61 -2.72 -7.21
N TYR A 358 -5.31 -3.74 -8.02
CA TYR A 358 -4.90 -3.54 -9.41
C TYR A 358 -6.07 -3.03 -10.28
N TYR A 359 -7.28 -3.55 -10.05
CA TYR A 359 -8.49 -3.07 -10.71
C TYR A 359 -8.85 -1.65 -10.26
N ASN A 360 -8.70 -1.35 -8.96
CA ASN A 360 -8.89 0.01 -8.44
C ASN A 360 -7.94 1.01 -9.11
N ASN A 361 -6.65 0.67 -9.19
CA ASN A 361 -5.64 1.52 -9.81
C ASN A 361 -5.88 1.71 -11.31
N LEU A 362 -6.32 0.66 -12.02
CA LEU A 362 -6.71 0.76 -13.42
C LEU A 362 -7.95 1.66 -13.61
N GLY A 363 -8.96 1.51 -12.75
CA GLY A 363 -10.16 2.34 -12.73
C GLY A 363 -9.83 3.82 -12.54
N LEU A 364 -8.89 4.14 -11.65
CA LEU A 364 -8.39 5.51 -11.44
C LEU A 364 -7.79 6.11 -12.71
N VAL A 365 -6.99 5.35 -13.46
CA VAL A 365 -6.42 5.84 -14.72
C VAL A 365 -7.51 6.06 -15.77
N TYR A 366 -8.50 5.16 -15.86
CA TYR A 366 -9.65 5.36 -16.75
C TYR A 366 -10.46 6.60 -16.38
N HIS A 367 -10.66 6.86 -15.07
CA HIS A 367 -11.32 8.06 -14.58
C HIS A 367 -10.56 9.33 -15.01
N GLU A 368 -9.24 9.37 -14.84
CA GLU A 368 -8.39 10.50 -15.27
C GLU A 368 -8.43 10.73 -16.79
N LYS A 369 -8.55 9.65 -17.58
CA LYS A 369 -8.79 9.73 -19.04
C LYS A 369 -10.23 10.12 -19.42
N LYS A 370 -11.11 10.36 -18.45
CA LYS A 370 -12.56 10.59 -18.65
C LYS A 370 -13.30 9.42 -19.32
N LEU A 371 -12.71 8.24 -19.29
CA LEU A 371 -13.31 6.98 -19.75
C LEU A 371 -14.13 6.38 -18.61
N TYR A 372 -15.21 7.07 -18.24
CA TYR A 372 -15.93 6.81 -16.99
C TYR A 372 -16.61 5.44 -16.96
N LYS A 373 -17.07 4.91 -18.10
CA LYS A 373 -17.72 3.58 -18.17
C LYS A 373 -16.72 2.46 -17.89
N GLU A 374 -15.51 2.58 -18.44
CA GLU A 374 -14.40 1.67 -18.19
C GLU A 374 -13.94 1.77 -16.73
N ALA A 375 -13.87 2.99 -16.17
CA ALA A 375 -13.54 3.21 -14.77
C ALA A 375 -14.53 2.49 -13.83
N VAL A 376 -15.84 2.70 -14.03
CA VAL A 376 -16.92 2.01 -13.27
C VAL A 376 -16.76 0.49 -13.36
N THR A 377 -16.47 -0.03 -14.56
CA THR A 377 -16.31 -1.48 -14.77
C THR A 377 -15.16 -2.05 -13.95
N GLU A 378 -14.00 -1.39 -13.93
CA GLU A 378 -12.84 -1.88 -13.18
C GLU A 378 -13.02 -1.66 -11.66
N PHE A 379 -13.61 -0.56 -11.21
CA PHE A 379 -13.97 -0.39 -9.80
C PHE A 379 -14.96 -1.46 -9.33
N ALA A 380 -15.99 -1.78 -10.12
CA ALA A 380 -16.93 -2.85 -9.80
C ALA A 380 -16.26 -4.23 -9.73
N ARG A 381 -15.25 -4.51 -10.58
CA ARG A 381 -14.46 -5.74 -10.48
C ARG A 381 -13.61 -5.78 -9.21
N SER A 382 -13.02 -4.64 -8.82
CA SER A 382 -12.30 -4.51 -7.54
C SER A 382 -13.22 -4.87 -6.37
N LEU A 383 -14.41 -4.26 -6.31
CA LEU A 383 -15.40 -4.48 -5.26
C LEU A 383 -16.02 -5.88 -5.27
N LYS A 384 -16.06 -6.55 -6.42
CA LYS A 384 -16.46 -7.95 -6.52
C LYS A 384 -15.47 -8.89 -5.83
N ILE A 385 -14.18 -8.54 -5.82
CA ILE A 385 -13.13 -9.32 -5.15
C ILE A 385 -13.09 -8.98 -3.66
N ASN A 386 -13.14 -7.70 -3.31
CA ASN A 386 -13.24 -7.23 -1.93
C ASN A 386 -14.23 -6.07 -1.84
N SER A 387 -15.39 -6.30 -1.24
CA SER A 387 -16.44 -5.30 -1.06
C SER A 387 -16.12 -4.28 0.04
N GLU A 388 -15.17 -4.56 0.93
CA GLU A 388 -14.84 -3.69 2.06
C GLU A 388 -13.67 -2.75 1.70
N MET A 389 -13.85 -1.96 0.64
CA MET A 389 -12.86 -1.01 0.15
C MET A 389 -13.42 0.43 0.08
N PRO A 390 -13.39 1.19 1.19
CA PRO A 390 -13.98 2.53 1.25
C PRO A 390 -13.40 3.49 0.20
N THR A 391 -12.10 3.41 -0.06
CA THR A 391 -11.44 4.23 -1.09
C THR A 391 -12.00 3.96 -2.49
N THR A 392 -12.28 2.70 -2.82
CA THR A 392 -12.85 2.32 -4.12
C THR A 392 -14.29 2.76 -4.26
N HIS A 393 -15.11 2.63 -3.20
CA HIS A 393 -16.46 3.20 -3.18
C HIS A 393 -16.43 4.72 -3.39
N ASN A 394 -15.54 5.45 -2.72
CA ASN A 394 -15.37 6.89 -2.93
C ASN A 394 -14.93 7.24 -4.37
N HIS A 395 -14.02 6.46 -4.98
CA HIS A 395 -13.62 6.66 -6.38
C HIS A 395 -14.77 6.36 -7.37
N LEU A 396 -15.59 5.36 -7.07
CA LEU A 396 -16.77 5.04 -7.85
C LEU A 396 -17.83 6.15 -7.73
N GLY A 397 -18.04 6.68 -6.52
CA GLY A 397 -18.89 7.85 -6.25
C GLY A 397 -18.43 9.09 -7.02
N ASN A 398 -17.13 9.40 -7.00
CA ASN A 398 -16.54 10.46 -7.82
C ASN A 398 -16.83 10.24 -9.31
N THR A 399 -16.70 9.01 -9.80
CA THR A 399 -16.94 8.68 -11.21
C THR A 399 -18.40 8.85 -11.60
N TYR A 400 -19.35 8.39 -10.77
CA TYR A 400 -20.77 8.58 -11.02
C TYR A 400 -21.18 10.05 -10.97
N LYS A 401 -20.59 10.84 -10.06
CA LYS A 401 -20.80 12.30 -10.00
C LYS A 401 -20.39 12.97 -11.31
N GLU A 402 -19.21 12.66 -11.86
CA GLU A 402 -18.76 13.20 -13.16
C GLU A 402 -19.64 12.74 -14.33
N MET A 403 -20.26 11.56 -14.23
CA MET A 403 -21.25 11.08 -15.20
C MET A 403 -22.64 11.72 -15.04
N GLY A 404 -22.85 12.56 -14.02
CA GLY A 404 -24.15 13.14 -13.69
C GLY A 404 -25.13 12.17 -13.01
N ASN A 405 -24.68 10.97 -12.65
CA ASN A 405 -25.49 9.96 -11.99
C ASN A 405 -25.46 10.16 -10.46
N ILE A 406 -26.18 11.19 -10.00
CA ILE A 406 -26.13 11.65 -8.61
C ILE A 406 -26.62 10.58 -7.62
N LYS A 407 -27.65 9.81 -7.97
CA LYS A 407 -28.20 8.79 -7.06
C LYS A 407 -27.18 7.69 -6.74
N ASP A 408 -26.49 7.20 -7.76
CA ASP A 408 -25.47 6.18 -7.56
C ASP A 408 -24.26 6.77 -6.84
N ALA A 409 -23.87 8.03 -7.14
CA ALA A 409 -22.81 8.72 -6.40
C ALA A 409 -23.11 8.82 -4.89
N LEU A 410 -24.32 9.24 -4.51
CA LEU A 410 -24.74 9.30 -3.10
C LEU A 410 -24.66 7.94 -2.40
N THR A 411 -25.08 6.88 -3.09
CA THR A 411 -25.04 5.51 -2.57
C THR A 411 -23.60 5.10 -2.26
N GLU A 412 -22.70 5.28 -3.23
CA GLU A 412 -21.30 4.89 -3.10
C GLU A 412 -20.54 5.71 -2.04
N TYR A 413 -20.77 7.03 -1.96
CA TYR A 413 -20.19 7.86 -0.89
C TYR A 413 -20.70 7.46 0.49
N THR A 414 -21.99 7.14 0.61
CA THR A 414 -22.57 6.68 1.89
C THR A 414 -21.93 5.37 2.33
N THR A 415 -21.79 4.41 1.42
CA THR A 415 -21.10 3.14 1.72
C THR A 415 -19.63 3.35 2.08
N ALA A 416 -18.91 4.28 1.41
CA ALA A 416 -17.54 4.62 1.79
C ALA A 416 -17.43 5.15 3.24
N ILE A 417 -18.38 6.00 3.66
CA ILE A 417 -18.45 6.54 5.02
C ILE A 417 -18.86 5.46 6.03
N GLU A 418 -19.78 4.56 5.68
CA GLU A 418 -20.15 3.43 6.56
C GLU A 418 -18.97 2.50 6.85
N LEU A 419 -18.11 2.28 5.85
CA LEU A 419 -16.91 1.45 5.96
C LEU A 419 -15.76 2.15 6.69
N ASP A 420 -15.58 3.46 6.49
CA ASP A 420 -14.59 4.27 7.20
C ASP A 420 -15.17 5.65 7.58
N PRO A 421 -15.80 5.76 8.76
CA PRO A 421 -16.40 7.00 9.24
C PRO A 421 -15.38 8.08 9.64
N SER A 422 -14.08 7.75 9.66
CA SER A 422 -13.03 8.66 10.10
C SER A 422 -12.40 9.48 8.96
N ALA A 423 -12.69 9.10 7.72
CA ALA A 423 -12.16 9.76 6.53
C ALA A 423 -12.92 11.06 6.21
N ALA A 424 -12.34 12.19 6.62
CA ALA A 424 -12.89 13.52 6.38
C ALA A 424 -13.16 13.82 4.89
N ASP A 425 -12.33 13.32 3.98
CA ASP A 425 -12.48 13.53 2.53
C ASP A 425 -13.79 12.94 1.98
N TYR A 426 -14.29 11.84 2.55
CA TYR A 426 -15.54 11.23 2.07
C TYR A 426 -16.75 12.08 2.44
N HIS A 427 -16.76 12.63 3.66
CA HIS A 427 -17.76 13.59 4.11
C HIS A 427 -17.73 14.87 3.26
N ASN A 428 -16.54 15.39 2.93
CA ASN A 428 -16.42 16.52 2.02
C ASN A 428 -17.00 16.21 0.62
N ASN A 429 -16.67 15.05 0.04
CA ASN A 429 -17.20 14.68 -1.28
C ASN A 429 -18.73 14.53 -1.27
N LEU A 430 -19.28 13.93 -0.21
CA LEU A 430 -20.73 13.82 -0.04
C LEU A 430 -21.40 15.19 0.13
N GLY A 431 -20.81 16.09 0.91
CA GLY A 431 -21.28 17.47 1.09
C GLY A 431 -21.29 18.28 -0.21
N ILE A 432 -20.31 18.07 -1.09
CA ILE A 432 -20.28 18.68 -2.43
C ILE A 432 -21.48 18.20 -3.26
N VAL A 433 -21.79 16.89 -3.24
CA VAL A 433 -22.94 16.36 -3.97
C VAL A 433 -24.26 16.92 -3.42
N TYR A 434 -24.43 16.97 -2.10
CA TYR A 434 -25.61 17.57 -1.48
C TYR A 434 -25.77 19.06 -1.85
N THR A 435 -24.67 19.81 -1.90
CA THR A 435 -24.66 21.21 -2.35
C THR A 435 -25.12 21.36 -3.80
N ASN A 436 -24.75 20.42 -4.68
CA ASN A 436 -25.11 20.45 -6.08
C ASN A 436 -26.60 20.15 -6.33
N ILE A 437 -27.22 19.31 -5.48
CA ILE A 437 -28.66 19.01 -5.57
C ILE A 437 -29.54 19.93 -4.70
N GLY A 438 -28.94 20.94 -4.05
CA GLY A 438 -29.66 21.93 -3.25
C GLY A 438 -30.07 21.47 -1.85
N GLN A 439 -29.58 20.31 -1.39
CA GLN A 439 -29.77 19.80 -0.02
C GLN A 439 -28.74 20.45 0.92
N LEU A 440 -28.95 21.74 1.21
CA LEU A 440 -27.94 22.58 1.86
C LEU A 440 -27.77 22.23 3.35
N GLU A 441 -28.83 21.81 4.04
CA GLU A 441 -28.76 21.34 5.43
C GLU A 441 -27.85 20.12 5.58
N GLU A 442 -28.05 19.12 4.74
CA GLU A 442 -27.25 17.90 4.70
C GLU A 442 -25.81 18.21 4.31
N ALA A 443 -25.59 19.06 3.29
CA ALA A 443 -24.27 19.49 2.88
C ALA A 443 -23.48 20.12 4.04
N ILE A 444 -24.09 21.07 4.76
CA ILE A 444 -23.47 21.75 5.91
C ILE A 444 -23.09 20.74 6.99
N LYS A 445 -23.97 19.78 7.31
CA LYS A 445 -23.70 18.75 8.33
C LYS A 445 -22.50 17.87 7.96
N GLU A 446 -22.39 17.48 6.68
CA GLU A 446 -21.28 16.68 6.20
C GLU A 446 -19.96 17.47 6.22
N PHE A 447 -19.96 18.74 5.78
CA PHE A 447 -18.77 19.60 5.87
C PHE A 447 -18.34 19.87 7.31
N GLU A 448 -19.28 20.13 8.23
CA GLU A 448 -18.97 20.29 9.66
C GLU A 448 -18.39 19.00 10.27
N THR A 449 -18.84 17.84 9.80
CA THR A 449 -18.28 16.54 10.19
C THR A 449 -16.86 16.36 9.64
N ALA A 450 -16.62 16.69 8.38
CA ALA A 450 -15.28 16.67 7.78
C ALA A 450 -14.29 17.57 8.55
N ILE A 451 -14.71 18.79 8.90
CA ILE A 451 -13.90 19.74 9.70
C ILE A 451 -13.65 19.23 11.11
N ARG A 452 -14.63 18.55 11.73
CA ARG A 452 -14.46 17.94 13.06
C ARG A 452 -13.44 16.79 13.03
N LEU A 453 -13.39 16.03 11.94
CA LEU A 453 -12.43 14.93 11.75
C LEU A 453 -11.02 15.45 11.42
N ASP A 454 -10.92 16.44 10.54
CA ASP A 454 -9.67 17.14 10.25
C ASP A 454 -9.91 18.66 10.11
N SER A 455 -9.49 19.39 11.13
CA SER A 455 -9.68 20.84 11.21
C SER A 455 -8.74 21.65 10.32
N LYS A 456 -7.84 21.00 9.56
CA LYS A 456 -6.88 21.67 8.68
C LYS A 456 -7.30 21.68 7.21
N LEU A 457 -8.44 21.07 6.88
CA LEU A 457 -8.93 20.99 5.50
C LEU A 457 -9.48 22.34 5.02
N ALA A 458 -8.57 23.20 4.56
CA ALA A 458 -8.87 24.56 4.13
C ALA A 458 -9.88 24.61 2.96
N ASN A 459 -9.84 23.64 2.05
CA ASN A 459 -10.81 23.49 0.96
C ASN A 459 -12.24 23.19 1.46
N VAL A 460 -12.40 22.49 2.58
CA VAL A 460 -13.71 22.17 3.15
C VAL A 460 -14.35 23.43 3.74
N HIS A 461 -13.56 24.30 4.37
CA HIS A 461 -14.04 25.61 4.83
C HIS A 461 -14.56 26.47 3.66
N ASN A 462 -13.90 26.45 2.50
CA ASN A 462 -14.42 27.11 1.29
C ASN A 462 -15.77 26.51 0.84
N ASN A 463 -15.87 25.18 0.79
CA ASN A 463 -17.11 24.50 0.40
C ASN A 463 -18.27 24.78 1.39
N LEU A 464 -17.97 24.79 2.69
CA LEU A 464 -18.93 25.15 3.73
C LEU A 464 -19.38 26.61 3.61
N GLY A 465 -18.46 27.52 3.31
CA GLY A 465 -18.76 28.92 3.04
C GLY A 465 -19.71 29.10 1.85
N ILE A 466 -19.47 28.37 0.74
CA ILE A 466 -20.36 28.34 -0.42
C ILE A 466 -21.75 27.81 -0.02
N ALA A 467 -21.81 26.72 0.74
CA ALA A 467 -23.09 26.15 1.19
C ALA A 467 -23.88 27.13 2.08
N TYR A 468 -23.21 27.82 3.01
CA TYR A 468 -23.83 28.87 3.83
C TYR A 468 -24.31 30.05 2.99
N ALA A 469 -23.53 30.48 1.99
CA ALA A 469 -23.93 31.56 1.08
C ALA A 469 -25.19 31.20 0.28
N LYS A 470 -25.25 29.99 -0.28
CA LYS A 470 -26.44 29.49 -0.99
C LYS A 470 -27.68 29.38 -0.08
N LYS A 471 -27.48 29.10 1.21
CA LYS A 471 -28.55 29.07 2.22
C LYS A 471 -28.98 30.47 2.68
N GLY A 472 -28.27 31.52 2.26
CA GLY A 472 -28.51 32.91 2.66
C GLY A 472 -27.89 33.31 3.99
N ASN A 473 -27.05 32.47 4.59
CA ASN A 473 -26.33 32.79 5.83
C ASN A 473 -24.97 33.42 5.51
N PHE A 474 -25.00 34.68 5.08
CA PHE A 474 -23.83 35.37 4.55
C PHE A 474 -22.75 35.67 5.60
N ASP A 475 -23.11 35.86 6.87
CA ASP A 475 -22.13 36.09 7.94
C ASP A 475 -21.28 34.84 8.17
N LYS A 476 -21.91 33.68 8.33
CA LYS A 476 -21.18 32.41 8.44
C LYS A 476 -20.40 32.08 7.18
N ALA A 477 -20.91 32.44 6.00
CA ALA A 477 -20.19 32.23 4.75
C ALA A 477 -18.86 32.99 4.74
N VAL A 478 -18.85 34.27 5.13
CA VAL A 478 -17.63 35.09 5.23
C VAL A 478 -16.67 34.50 6.27
N ASP A 479 -17.17 34.09 7.44
CA ASP A 479 -16.33 33.50 8.49
C ASP A 479 -15.60 32.23 8.00
N GLU A 480 -16.32 31.32 7.35
CA GLU A 480 -15.74 30.07 6.84
C GLU A 480 -14.79 30.30 5.66
N LEU A 481 -15.12 31.21 4.72
CA LEU A 481 -14.20 31.56 3.63
C LEU A 481 -12.92 32.22 4.13
N ASN A 482 -13.00 33.11 5.13
CA ASN A 482 -11.81 33.69 5.76
C ASN A 482 -10.97 32.64 6.50
N LYS A 483 -11.59 31.65 7.14
CA LYS A 483 -10.87 30.50 7.71
C LYS A 483 -10.15 29.70 6.64
N ALA A 484 -10.76 29.49 5.47
CA ALA A 484 -10.11 28.81 4.35
C ALA A 484 -8.81 29.54 3.92
N VAL A 485 -8.88 30.87 3.76
CA VAL A 485 -7.69 31.71 3.47
C VAL A 485 -6.65 31.58 4.59
N ALA A 486 -7.05 31.70 5.85
CA ALA A 486 -6.14 31.61 7.00
C ALA A 486 -5.45 30.24 7.13
N LEU A 487 -6.08 29.17 6.64
CA LEU A 487 -5.53 27.82 6.61
C LEU A 487 -4.71 27.51 5.34
N GLY A 488 -4.49 28.50 4.47
CA GLY A 488 -3.62 28.38 3.30
C GLY A 488 -4.34 28.07 1.98
N TYR A 489 -5.68 28.10 1.94
CA TYR A 489 -6.45 28.06 0.68
C TYR A 489 -6.60 29.47 0.10
N ASP A 490 -5.48 30.18 -0.04
CA ASP A 490 -5.41 31.55 -0.56
C ASP A 490 -5.25 31.51 -2.09
N ASN A 491 -6.37 31.59 -2.81
CA ASN A 491 -6.42 31.47 -4.28
C ASN A 491 -7.55 32.33 -4.88
N ALA A 492 -7.62 32.37 -6.22
CA ALA A 492 -8.63 33.18 -6.92
C ALA A 492 -10.07 32.77 -6.56
N ASP A 493 -10.34 31.47 -6.39
CA ASP A 493 -11.69 30.94 -6.16
C ASP A 493 -12.28 31.44 -4.84
N VAL A 494 -11.53 31.35 -3.73
CA VAL A 494 -12.03 31.79 -2.42
C VAL A 494 -12.27 33.29 -2.37
N HIS A 495 -11.43 34.09 -3.03
CA HIS A 495 -11.58 35.54 -3.10
C HIS A 495 -12.77 35.94 -3.98
N ASN A 496 -12.98 35.24 -5.10
CA ASN A 496 -14.19 35.41 -5.91
C ASN A 496 -15.46 35.04 -5.10
N ASN A 497 -15.41 33.97 -4.31
CA ASN A 497 -16.52 33.59 -3.43
C ASN A 497 -16.79 34.65 -2.34
N LEU A 498 -15.74 35.16 -1.68
CA LEU A 498 -15.86 36.25 -0.70
C LEU A 498 -16.45 37.51 -1.33
N ALA A 499 -15.95 37.90 -2.51
CA ALA A 499 -16.47 39.03 -3.25
C ALA A 499 -17.97 38.89 -3.56
N GLY A 500 -18.40 37.72 -4.05
CA GLY A 500 -19.81 37.45 -4.34
C GLY A 500 -20.69 37.58 -3.08
N VAL A 501 -20.21 37.08 -1.94
CA VAL A 501 -20.92 37.21 -0.66
C VAL A 501 -20.97 38.68 -0.21
N TYR A 502 -19.87 39.43 -0.33
CA TYR A 502 -19.83 40.84 0.03
C TYR A 502 -20.72 41.71 -0.86
N LEU A 503 -20.76 41.46 -2.17
CA LEU A 503 -21.68 42.13 -3.11
C LEU A 503 -23.13 41.87 -2.72
N THR A 504 -23.47 40.62 -2.38
CA THR A 504 -24.82 40.26 -1.92
C THR A 504 -25.20 40.96 -0.61
N LYS A 505 -24.22 41.17 0.28
CA LYS A 505 -24.40 41.96 1.51
C LYS A 505 -24.41 43.48 1.29
N GLY A 506 -24.15 43.97 0.07
CA GLY A 506 -23.99 45.40 -0.23
C GLY A 506 -22.66 46.01 0.23
N LEU A 507 -21.72 45.19 0.73
CA LEU A 507 -20.41 45.60 1.22
C LEU A 507 -19.41 45.72 0.05
N THR A 508 -19.70 46.68 -0.84
CA THR A 508 -19.00 46.80 -2.12
C THR A 508 -17.50 47.10 -1.98
N ASP A 509 -17.09 47.88 -0.96
CA ASP A 509 -15.66 48.18 -0.76
C ASP A 509 -14.85 46.91 -0.45
N ASN A 510 -15.40 46.04 0.40
CA ASN A 510 -14.81 44.74 0.68
C ASN A 510 -14.76 43.87 -0.58
N ALA A 511 -15.84 43.83 -1.35
CA ALA A 511 -15.88 43.06 -2.60
C ALA A 511 -14.80 43.51 -3.60
N ILE A 512 -14.56 44.82 -3.75
CA ILE A 512 -13.51 45.36 -4.63
C ILE A 512 -12.12 44.88 -4.17
N VAL A 513 -11.86 44.86 -2.86
CA VAL A 513 -10.59 44.35 -2.33
C VAL A 513 -10.40 42.89 -2.68
N GLU A 514 -11.42 42.05 -2.44
CA GLU A 514 -11.36 40.62 -2.72
C GLU A 514 -11.23 40.32 -4.23
N LEU A 515 -11.95 41.03 -5.10
CA LEU A 515 -11.83 40.87 -6.56
C LEU A 515 -10.42 41.22 -7.06
N LYS A 516 -9.80 42.27 -6.51
CA LYS A 516 -8.40 42.61 -6.82
C LYS A 516 -7.43 41.53 -6.36
N LEU A 517 -7.68 40.93 -5.19
CA LEU A 517 -6.89 39.78 -4.71
C LEU A 517 -7.08 38.56 -5.63
N ALA A 518 -8.30 38.26 -6.07
CA ALA A 518 -8.57 37.20 -7.03
C ALA A 518 -7.81 37.41 -8.36
N LEU A 519 -7.80 38.63 -8.91
CA LEU A 519 -7.04 38.97 -10.12
C LEU A 519 -5.53 38.92 -9.92
N LYS A 520 -5.02 39.10 -8.71
CA LYS A 520 -3.60 38.90 -8.42
C LYS A 520 -3.20 37.43 -8.63
N PHE A 521 -4.09 36.49 -8.32
CA PHE A 521 -3.88 35.06 -8.54
C PHE A 521 -4.17 34.63 -9.97
N ASN A 522 -5.25 35.14 -10.57
CA ASN A 522 -5.63 34.87 -11.95
C ASN A 522 -5.91 36.16 -12.73
N PRO A 523 -4.87 36.82 -13.27
CA PRO A 523 -5.02 38.12 -13.94
C PRO A 523 -5.81 38.07 -15.26
N LYS A 524 -6.14 36.88 -15.76
CA LYS A 524 -6.83 36.70 -17.04
C LYS A 524 -8.29 36.30 -16.87
N ASP A 525 -8.80 36.28 -15.63
CA ASP A 525 -10.18 35.90 -15.35
C ASP A 525 -11.15 37.00 -15.79
N SER A 526 -11.73 36.81 -16.98
CA SER A 526 -12.69 37.74 -17.56
C SER A 526 -13.90 37.98 -16.64
N ASN A 527 -14.39 36.93 -15.96
CA ASN A 527 -15.55 37.04 -15.07
C ASN A 527 -15.22 37.89 -13.84
N THR A 528 -14.02 37.74 -13.27
CA THR A 528 -13.58 38.56 -12.14
C THR A 528 -13.42 40.03 -12.54
N HIS A 529 -12.86 40.32 -13.72
CA HIS A 529 -12.82 41.69 -14.25
C HIS A 529 -14.23 42.27 -14.44
N CYS A 530 -15.18 41.50 -14.97
CA CYS A 530 -16.58 41.93 -15.08
C CYS A 530 -17.22 42.22 -13.72
N ASN A 531 -17.02 41.34 -12.73
CA ASN A 531 -17.53 41.54 -11.38
C ASN A 531 -16.92 42.79 -10.72
N LEU A 532 -15.63 43.05 -10.95
CA LEU A 532 -14.93 44.24 -10.45
C LEU A 532 -15.45 45.51 -11.13
N GLY A 533 -15.63 45.48 -12.45
CA GLY A 533 -16.24 46.59 -13.20
C GLY A 533 -17.65 46.91 -12.70
N ASN A 534 -18.49 45.89 -12.47
CA ASN A 534 -19.82 46.07 -11.90
C ASN A 534 -19.78 46.63 -10.47
N ALA A 535 -18.82 46.20 -9.65
CA ALA A 535 -18.60 46.76 -8.31
C ALA A 535 -18.24 48.26 -8.38
N TYR A 536 -17.39 48.67 -9.33
CA TYR A 536 -17.08 50.09 -9.56
C TYR A 536 -18.28 50.91 -10.06
N ILE A 537 -19.13 50.34 -10.93
CA ILE A 537 -20.38 51.00 -11.35
C ILE A 537 -21.28 51.30 -10.14
N SER A 538 -21.38 50.38 -9.18
CA SER A 538 -22.17 50.62 -7.97
C SER A 538 -21.61 51.73 -7.06
N LYS A 539 -20.33 52.11 -7.26
CA LYS A 539 -19.65 53.22 -6.58
C LYS A 539 -19.62 54.52 -7.38
N ASN A 540 -20.21 54.55 -8.58
CA ASN A 540 -20.10 55.66 -9.54
C ASN A 540 -18.63 55.98 -9.88
N LEU A 541 -17.83 54.92 -10.10
CA LEU A 541 -16.45 54.98 -10.57
C LEU A 541 -16.42 54.46 -12.02
N GLU A 542 -16.99 55.24 -12.94
CA GLU A 542 -17.21 54.80 -14.32
C GLU A 542 -15.90 54.60 -15.09
N ASP A 543 -14.86 55.39 -14.81
CA ASP A 543 -13.57 55.27 -15.50
C ASP A 543 -12.86 53.96 -15.18
N GLU A 544 -12.82 53.60 -13.90
CA GLU A 544 -12.30 52.33 -13.42
C GLU A 544 -13.14 51.17 -13.97
N ALA A 545 -14.47 51.28 -13.95
CA ALA A 545 -15.35 50.26 -14.53
C ALA A 545 -15.09 50.02 -16.02
N ILE A 546 -14.97 51.10 -16.82
CA ILE A 546 -14.66 51.01 -18.26
C ILE A 546 -13.32 50.32 -18.49
N SER A 547 -12.31 50.61 -17.65
CA SER A 547 -11.00 49.97 -17.75
C SER A 547 -11.12 48.45 -17.53
N GLU A 548 -11.80 48.02 -16.47
CA GLU A 548 -11.96 46.60 -16.15
C GLU A 548 -12.77 45.84 -17.21
N PHE A 549 -13.85 46.43 -17.73
CA PHE A 549 -14.62 45.78 -18.80
C PHE A 549 -13.82 45.65 -20.10
N LYS A 550 -12.94 46.60 -20.41
CA LYS A 550 -12.02 46.47 -21.56
C LYS A 550 -11.03 45.34 -21.35
N GLU A 551 -10.45 45.20 -20.15
CA GLU A 551 -9.59 44.06 -19.81
C GLU A 551 -10.35 42.74 -19.93
N ALA A 552 -11.58 42.66 -19.39
CA ALA A 552 -12.44 41.49 -19.52
C ALA A 552 -12.67 41.07 -20.98
N ILE A 553 -12.90 42.04 -21.88
CA ILE A 553 -13.06 41.83 -23.33
C ILE A 553 -11.78 41.30 -23.98
N THR A 554 -10.59 41.74 -23.53
CA THR A 554 -9.33 41.23 -24.09
C THR A 554 -9.16 39.73 -23.85
N HIS A 555 -9.76 39.20 -22.78
CA HIS A 555 -9.69 37.80 -22.40
C HIS A 555 -10.89 36.97 -22.86
N ASN A 556 -12.06 37.59 -23.04
CA ASN A 556 -13.25 36.96 -23.59
C ASN A 556 -14.00 37.89 -24.57
N PRO A 557 -13.52 38.02 -25.82
CA PRO A 557 -14.04 39.00 -26.77
C PRO A 557 -15.38 38.63 -27.40
N THR A 558 -15.89 37.43 -27.16
CA THR A 558 -17.17 36.95 -27.72
C THR A 558 -18.33 37.02 -26.74
N ASP A 559 -18.10 37.49 -25.52
CA ASP A 559 -19.12 37.56 -24.49
C ASP A 559 -19.92 38.87 -24.59
N GLY A 560 -21.16 38.73 -25.10
CA GLY A 560 -22.07 39.85 -25.32
C GLY A 560 -22.49 40.57 -24.03
N GLU A 561 -22.45 39.93 -22.87
CA GLU A 561 -22.81 40.57 -21.59
C GLU A 561 -21.77 41.61 -21.17
N ILE A 562 -20.49 41.34 -21.41
CA ILE A 562 -19.39 42.27 -21.07
C ILE A 562 -19.55 43.59 -21.85
N TYR A 563 -19.88 43.48 -23.14
CA TYR A 563 -20.16 44.65 -23.98
C TYR A 563 -21.40 45.43 -23.53
N TYR A 564 -22.41 44.73 -23.01
CA TYR A 564 -23.58 45.39 -22.41
C TYR A 564 -23.17 46.20 -21.16
N TYR A 565 -22.37 45.60 -20.26
CA TYR A 565 -21.88 46.29 -19.06
C TYR A 565 -20.98 47.47 -19.40
N LEU A 566 -20.09 47.33 -20.39
CA LEU A 566 -19.26 48.42 -20.92
C LEU A 566 -20.12 49.55 -21.50
N GLY A 567 -21.14 49.22 -22.29
CA GLY A 567 -22.08 50.21 -22.84
C GLY A 567 -22.84 50.96 -21.74
N ASN A 568 -23.26 50.26 -20.69
CA ASN A 568 -23.91 50.87 -19.53
C ASN A 568 -22.97 51.81 -18.77
N ALA A 569 -21.69 51.45 -18.65
CA ALA A 569 -20.67 52.31 -18.05
C ALA A 569 -20.48 53.62 -18.83
N PHE A 570 -20.35 53.53 -20.16
CA PHE A 570 -20.27 54.71 -21.03
C PHE A 570 -21.53 55.57 -20.97
N TYR A 571 -22.71 54.95 -20.91
CA TYR A 571 -23.98 55.66 -20.77
C TYR A 571 -24.03 56.49 -19.49
N ARG A 572 -23.65 55.90 -18.34
CA ARG A 572 -23.60 56.61 -17.04
C ARG A 572 -22.64 57.79 -17.05
N LYS A 573 -21.52 57.65 -17.78
CA LYS A 573 -20.53 58.71 -17.98
C LYS A 573 -20.97 59.80 -18.98
N GLY A 574 -22.11 59.61 -19.66
CA GLY A 574 -22.62 60.53 -20.69
C GLY A 574 -21.94 60.39 -22.06
N GLN A 575 -21.16 59.34 -22.29
CA GLN A 575 -20.48 59.03 -23.55
C GLN A 575 -21.40 58.20 -24.46
N TYR A 576 -22.44 58.83 -25.00
CA TYR A 576 -23.55 58.13 -25.66
C TYR A 576 -23.16 57.43 -26.98
N ASN A 577 -22.20 57.95 -27.74
CA ASN A 577 -21.75 57.33 -28.98
C ASN A 577 -20.97 56.04 -28.72
N GLU A 578 -20.10 56.07 -27.72
CA GLU A 578 -19.32 54.93 -27.23
C GLU A 578 -20.24 53.88 -26.60
N ALA A 579 -21.25 54.31 -25.84
CA ALA A 579 -22.29 53.43 -25.28
C ALA A 579 -23.03 52.65 -26.38
N VAL A 580 -23.45 53.34 -27.45
CA VAL A 580 -24.09 52.73 -28.61
C VAL A 580 -23.15 51.77 -29.34
N HIS A 581 -21.87 52.13 -29.49
CA HIS A 581 -20.89 51.24 -30.11
C HIS A 581 -20.76 49.92 -29.33
N ALA A 582 -20.56 50.01 -28.01
CA ALA A 582 -20.46 48.83 -27.14
C ALA A 582 -21.76 48.01 -27.13
N MET A 583 -22.93 48.64 -27.05
CA MET A 583 -24.20 47.91 -27.07
C MET A 583 -24.51 47.25 -28.42
N ASN A 584 -24.08 47.82 -29.54
CA ASN A 584 -24.17 47.14 -30.83
C ASN A 584 -23.26 45.91 -30.89
N GLN A 585 -22.08 45.95 -30.24
CA GLN A 585 -21.23 44.77 -30.09
C GLN A 585 -21.90 43.71 -29.20
N SER A 586 -22.57 44.13 -28.12
CA SER A 586 -23.36 43.22 -27.27
C SER A 586 -24.43 42.47 -28.08
N VAL A 587 -25.22 43.17 -28.88
CA VAL A 587 -26.25 42.57 -29.77
C VAL A 587 -25.61 41.76 -30.90
N HIS A 588 -24.42 42.12 -31.38
CA HIS A 588 -23.71 41.36 -32.40
C HIS A 588 -23.30 39.97 -31.90
N TYR A 589 -22.74 39.89 -30.69
CA TYR A 589 -22.29 38.62 -30.10
C TYR A 589 -23.42 37.85 -29.41
N GLN A 590 -24.45 38.56 -28.91
CA GLN A 590 -25.63 37.98 -28.28
C GLN A 590 -26.89 38.65 -28.83
N ILE A 591 -27.38 38.11 -29.94
CA ILE A 591 -28.52 38.64 -30.70
C ILE A 591 -29.80 38.74 -29.86
N ASP A 592 -29.98 37.84 -28.90
CA ASP A 592 -31.17 37.79 -28.03
C ASP A 592 -30.94 38.50 -26.68
N ASN A 593 -30.23 39.64 -26.65
CA ASN A 593 -30.04 40.43 -25.42
C ASN A 593 -31.06 41.60 -25.33
N PRO A 594 -32.22 41.41 -24.65
CA PRO A 594 -33.25 42.46 -24.56
C PRO A 594 -32.75 43.72 -23.85
N LEU A 595 -31.85 43.59 -22.87
CA LEU A 595 -31.32 44.72 -22.09
C LEU A 595 -30.46 45.64 -22.97
N ALA A 596 -29.64 45.08 -23.84
CA ALA A 596 -28.85 45.84 -24.80
C ALA A 596 -29.73 46.59 -25.81
N HIS A 597 -30.76 45.92 -26.36
CA HIS A 597 -31.76 46.55 -27.24
C HIS A 597 -32.49 47.71 -26.53
N LYS A 598 -32.90 47.50 -25.27
CA LYS A 598 -33.59 48.53 -24.49
C LYS A 598 -32.74 49.78 -24.36
N MET A 599 -31.50 49.62 -23.95
CA MET A 599 -30.59 50.74 -23.75
C MET A 599 -30.26 51.45 -25.07
N LEU A 600 -30.06 50.72 -26.17
CA LEU A 600 -29.92 51.33 -27.51
C LEU A 600 -31.14 52.18 -27.88
N GLY A 601 -32.36 51.65 -27.64
CA GLY A 601 -33.61 52.37 -27.87
C GLY A 601 -33.70 53.67 -27.08
N VAL A 602 -33.36 53.63 -25.80
CA VAL A 602 -33.33 54.80 -24.91
C VAL A 602 -32.29 55.82 -25.37
N ILE A 603 -31.08 55.38 -25.72
CA ILE A 603 -30.00 56.29 -26.14
C ILE A 603 -30.35 56.99 -27.46
N TYR A 604 -30.88 56.26 -28.44
CA TYR A 604 -31.29 56.83 -29.72
C TYR A 604 -32.48 57.78 -29.61
N ALA A 605 -33.45 57.48 -28.75
CA ALA A 605 -34.64 58.33 -28.55
C ALA A 605 -34.28 59.65 -27.87
N ASN A 606 -33.47 59.59 -26.80
CA ASN A 606 -33.33 60.72 -25.87
C ASN A 606 -32.06 61.55 -26.08
N TYR A 607 -31.00 60.96 -26.65
CA TYR A 607 -29.68 61.61 -26.66
C TYR A 607 -29.09 61.78 -28.07
N LEU A 608 -29.37 60.85 -29.00
CA LEU A 608 -28.84 60.91 -30.37
C LEU A 608 -29.88 61.34 -31.41
N ASN A 609 -31.12 61.61 -31.00
CA ASN A 609 -32.23 62.08 -31.83
C ASN A 609 -32.41 61.27 -33.14
N ASN A 610 -32.41 59.94 -33.02
CA ASN A 610 -32.59 59.02 -34.15
C ASN A 610 -33.84 58.16 -33.94
N PRO A 611 -35.04 58.68 -34.28
CA PRO A 611 -36.30 58.04 -33.94
C PRO A 611 -36.51 56.68 -34.63
N SER A 612 -36.02 56.50 -35.86
CA SER A 612 -36.17 55.24 -36.59
C SER A 612 -35.35 54.10 -35.96
N ARG A 613 -34.10 54.38 -35.52
CA ARG A 613 -33.31 53.37 -34.79
C ARG A 613 -33.85 53.13 -33.38
N ALA A 614 -34.32 54.18 -32.70
CA ALA A 614 -34.97 54.04 -31.40
C ALA A 614 -36.20 53.12 -31.49
N PHE A 615 -37.05 53.34 -32.50
CA PHE A 615 -38.22 52.52 -32.77
C PHE A 615 -37.87 51.05 -33.02
N PHE A 616 -36.84 50.78 -33.83
CA PHE A 616 -36.38 49.40 -34.09
C PHE A 616 -35.97 48.69 -32.79
N HIS A 617 -35.05 49.29 -32.02
CA HIS A 617 -34.51 48.62 -30.84
C HIS A 617 -35.54 48.46 -29.71
N LEU A 618 -36.44 49.43 -29.50
CA LEU A 618 -37.52 49.32 -28.50
C LEU A 618 -38.54 48.22 -28.87
N ASN A 619 -38.86 48.05 -30.16
CA ASN A 619 -39.72 46.93 -30.60
C ASN A 619 -39.02 45.58 -30.39
N GLU A 620 -37.72 45.49 -30.71
CA GLU A 620 -36.95 44.27 -30.45
C GLU A 620 -36.88 43.94 -28.96
N THR A 621 -36.78 44.94 -28.08
CA THR A 621 -36.87 44.71 -26.62
C THR A 621 -38.19 44.03 -26.23
N LEU A 622 -39.34 44.52 -26.70
CA LEU A 622 -40.64 43.92 -26.38
C LEU A 622 -40.85 42.57 -27.08
N ARG A 623 -40.20 42.33 -28.23
CA ARG A 623 -40.22 41.03 -28.90
C ARG A 623 -39.47 39.98 -28.09
N LEU A 624 -38.29 40.35 -27.56
CA LEU A 624 -37.41 39.47 -26.81
C LEU A 624 -37.86 39.29 -25.35
N ASP A 625 -38.37 40.34 -24.70
CA ASP A 625 -38.91 40.31 -23.34
C ASP A 625 -40.24 41.08 -23.23
N PRO A 626 -41.37 40.43 -23.58
CA PRO A 626 -42.70 41.06 -23.55
C PRO A 626 -43.20 41.38 -22.14
N GLN A 627 -42.70 40.70 -21.11
CA GLN A 627 -43.17 40.83 -19.72
C GLN A 627 -42.27 41.71 -18.85
N GLN A 628 -41.29 42.39 -19.44
CA GLN A 628 -40.36 43.22 -18.68
C GLN A 628 -41.08 44.31 -17.85
N PRO A 629 -40.50 44.74 -16.72
CA PRO A 629 -41.15 45.71 -15.82
C PRO A 629 -41.56 47.04 -16.47
N MET A 630 -40.81 47.49 -17.50
CA MET A 630 -41.07 48.74 -18.22
C MET A 630 -41.85 48.54 -19.53
N ALA A 631 -42.48 47.39 -19.75
CA ALA A 631 -43.09 47.05 -21.04
C ALA A 631 -44.15 48.09 -21.48
N LYS A 632 -44.95 48.57 -20.52
CA LYS A 632 -45.96 49.60 -20.76
C LYS A 632 -45.34 50.94 -21.20
N GLU A 633 -44.30 51.38 -20.49
CA GLU A 633 -43.58 52.64 -20.77
C GLU A 633 -42.88 52.59 -22.13
N ILE A 634 -42.31 51.43 -22.48
CA ILE A 634 -41.69 51.18 -23.77
C ILE A 634 -42.73 51.20 -24.89
N SER A 635 -43.91 50.59 -24.69
CA SER A 635 -45.02 50.64 -25.65
C SER A 635 -45.49 52.08 -25.90
N GLU A 636 -45.64 52.87 -24.84
CA GLU A 636 -46.01 54.29 -24.95
C GLU A 636 -44.94 55.12 -25.67
N ALA A 637 -43.65 54.83 -25.44
CA ALA A 637 -42.54 55.46 -26.15
C ALA A 637 -42.53 55.10 -27.65
N ILE A 638 -42.79 53.83 -27.99
CA ILE A 638 -42.92 53.35 -29.37
C ILE A 638 -44.06 54.09 -30.09
N ASP A 639 -45.22 54.24 -29.44
CA ASP A 639 -46.36 54.93 -30.04
C ASP A 639 -46.11 56.43 -30.26
N LYS A 640 -45.37 57.09 -29.37
CA LYS A 640 -44.89 58.47 -29.59
C LYS A 640 -43.94 58.57 -30.78
N LEU A 641 -42.99 57.64 -30.90
CA LEU A 641 -42.03 57.61 -32.01
C LEU A 641 -42.71 57.37 -33.37
N LYS A 642 -43.82 56.60 -33.43
CA LYS A 642 -44.65 56.45 -34.66
C LYS A 642 -45.25 57.75 -35.18
N THR A 643 -45.49 58.74 -34.30
CA THR A 643 -46.10 60.03 -34.69
C THR A 643 -45.08 61.03 -35.22
N ILE A 644 -43.78 60.78 -35.02
CA ILE A 644 -42.66 61.65 -35.44
C ILE A 644 -42.14 61.25 -36.84
N ASP A 645 -42.36 60.00 -37.27
CA ASP A 645 -41.94 59.45 -38.58
C ASP A 645 -43.05 59.55 -39.67
N LYS A 646 -44.14 60.27 -39.39
CA LYS A 646 -45.18 60.69 -40.35
C LYS A 646 -45.09 62.19 -40.58
#